data_AF-A0A6I7NLW9-F1
#
_entry.id   AF-A0A6I7NLW9-F1
#
_cell.length_a   1.000
_cell.length_b   1.000
_cell.length_c   1.000
_cell.angle_alpha   90.00
_cell.angle_beta   90.00
_cell.angle_gamma   90.00
#
_symmetry.space_group_name_H-M   'P 1'
#
loop_
_entity.id
_entity.type
_entity.pdbx_description
1 polymer ?
#
loop_
_entity_poly.entity_id
_entity_poly.type
_entity_poly.pdbx_seq_one_letter_code
_entity_poly.pdbx_strand_id
1 'polypeptide(L)'
;MSRILTKIFGTKSARDLKKIWPVVDEIKSFEEEMKGLSDEELKLKTVKFKELIKERTNDVTVQIEEIKEKMDSNDESITLEERREFSERLQELEQEWLDILEDTLEEILPEAYAVLKDTCRRFVGKKWKVAGNEITWEMIPYDVQLVGAISMHNSSIAEMKTGEGKTLAAIFPAYLNALAERGVHVITVNTYLAQRDAEWNEPIYNFHGLTVDCIDRYDPNTEPRRKAYRADITYGTNNEFGFDYLRDNMVIEEEQLVQRDHHYAIIDEVDSILIDEARTPLIISGPVPQSSGQQKYEEMKPRVEALVSAQKNLVASLVNEAEKLYEDQKFEEAGLALFRAERGFPKNGKFRKLMQEANYQRLVQQTESLYLADNAKRMPFVDEHLYYAVDMKQKTLEMTEKGREFITTDKEGDQFFVIPDLGTETSIIEEEIEKMQKERIAEIEVNDEFSDDYKNKKIEEIRSEVKQEREKRFNELHRLFAERGDRIHTINQLLKAYTLFEREEEYIVQDGKVQIVDEHTGRVLSGRRYSDGLHQAIEAKENVKIEAATQTYATITLQNYFRMYHKLAGMTGTAATEEGEFNEIYSLDVTVIPTNRPIVRDDKEDLIFRTKREKFKATIDKIREYHENGQPVLVGTTSVDISETISRMLKRAKIPHNVLNAKQHAHESEIVAHAGQPGAVTVATNMAGRGTDIKLALGVKEKGGLAILGTARHESRRIDLQLRGRAGRQGDPGETQFFVSLEDELMTLFGGTDRIANIMDKLNFAEGEVIQHPWVTKSLERAQKKVEQNNFSIRKRQLEFDDVLNNQRKVVYSRRKHALKGDQLQSDIFDMLEDLTETVVYEYFPEGEFEKLRDEILRLLAVEIELNRDQWALWGEDGLIDHIIERAYEVYRKKENLIADPLFRVIQQIEQSEAERKPTKIQVIFSDGLRRMRIVVDVERALKNKGREVARALERTAILSTIDNKWMEHLRELDTVKEGIGLRSFGQKDPLLEYKREAFEMFKTLIDEINRETISLIWKAIPEMQADPGRVQQAQRTQSKYDMEKARTQHADSTNMGFRGMPQDDGARPQAPGEKRQPVTVEEEPGRNDFVKVQNLGTNQVKKVKWKYAKKMVDEEGWILVEK
;
A
#
# COMPACT_ATOMS: atom_id res chain seq x y z
N MET A 1 -4.66 31.96 -28.06
CA MET A 1 -5.92 31.31 -28.50
C MET A 1 -6.85 30.90 -27.35
N SER A 2 -6.38 30.27 -26.26
CA SER A 2 -7.28 29.71 -25.22
C SER A 2 -8.19 30.73 -24.53
N ARG A 3 -7.72 31.95 -24.18
CA ARG A 3 -8.53 33.02 -23.55
C ARG A 3 -9.66 33.56 -24.44
N ILE A 4 -9.51 33.51 -25.76
CA ILE A 4 -10.52 33.96 -26.72
C ILE A 4 -11.58 32.85 -26.90
N LEU A 5 -11.15 31.59 -26.99
CA LEU A 5 -12.03 30.42 -27.04
C LEU A 5 -12.84 30.24 -25.74
N THR A 6 -12.26 30.43 -24.56
CA THR A 6 -12.99 30.39 -23.26
C THR A 6 -13.98 31.54 -23.11
N LYS A 7 -13.70 32.72 -23.67
CA LYS A 7 -14.67 33.84 -23.69
C LYS A 7 -15.86 33.58 -24.63
N ILE A 8 -15.68 32.81 -25.69
CA ILE A 8 -16.72 32.55 -26.70
C ILE A 8 -17.57 31.32 -26.33
N PHE A 9 -16.95 30.24 -25.83
CA PHE A 9 -17.63 28.96 -25.55
C PHE A 9 -17.84 28.68 -24.04
N GLY A 10 -17.32 29.52 -23.15
CA GLY A 10 -17.30 29.27 -21.70
C GLY A 10 -16.19 28.29 -21.28
N THR A 11 -16.03 28.08 -19.98
CA THR A 11 -15.17 27.00 -19.43
C THR A 11 -15.88 25.65 -19.54
N LYS A 12 -15.14 24.53 -19.40
CA LYS A 12 -15.73 23.18 -19.32
C LYS A 12 -16.76 23.10 -18.19
N SER A 13 -16.38 23.47 -16.97
CA SER A 13 -17.28 23.49 -15.82
C SER A 13 -18.53 24.38 -16.03
N ALA A 14 -18.43 25.49 -16.76
CA ALA A 14 -19.61 26.31 -17.07
C ALA A 14 -20.61 25.60 -18.00
N ARG A 15 -20.16 24.67 -18.85
CA ARG A 15 -21.02 23.82 -19.67
C ARG A 15 -21.64 22.70 -18.84
N ASP A 16 -20.88 22.11 -17.93
CA ASP A 16 -21.37 21.05 -17.05
C ASP A 16 -22.43 21.59 -16.08
N LEU A 17 -22.19 22.75 -15.48
CA LEU A 17 -23.17 23.45 -14.63
C LEU A 17 -24.48 23.75 -15.38
N LYS A 18 -24.43 24.10 -16.67
CA LYS A 18 -25.65 24.33 -17.47
C LYS A 18 -26.52 23.08 -17.62
N LYS A 19 -25.93 21.87 -17.53
CA LYS A 19 -26.68 20.61 -17.53
C LYS A 19 -27.23 20.27 -16.14
N ILE A 20 -26.52 20.63 -15.07
CA ILE A 20 -26.87 20.30 -13.68
C ILE A 20 -27.96 21.24 -13.11
N TRP A 21 -27.93 22.54 -13.42
CA TRP A 21 -28.89 23.50 -12.87
C TRP A 21 -30.37 23.15 -13.11
N PRO A 22 -30.79 22.70 -14.31
CA PRO A 22 -32.16 22.25 -14.54
C PRO A 22 -32.60 21.12 -13.59
N VAL A 23 -31.71 20.19 -13.26
CA VAL A 23 -31.99 19.09 -12.31
C VAL A 23 -32.21 19.65 -10.89
N VAL A 24 -31.48 20.70 -10.50
CA VAL A 24 -31.72 21.39 -9.22
C VAL A 24 -33.09 22.07 -9.19
N ASP A 25 -33.52 22.67 -10.30
CA ASP A 25 -34.86 23.24 -10.42
C ASP A 25 -35.95 22.15 -10.35
N GLU A 26 -35.69 20.97 -10.90
CA GLU A 26 -36.56 19.80 -10.79
C GLU A 26 -36.65 19.28 -9.34
N ILE A 27 -35.53 19.15 -8.62
CA ILE A 27 -35.52 18.81 -7.18
C ILE A 27 -36.41 19.79 -6.40
N LYS A 28 -36.33 21.08 -6.72
CA LYS A 28 -37.11 22.13 -6.04
C LYS A 28 -38.60 22.02 -6.34
N SER A 29 -38.97 21.49 -7.50
CA SER A 29 -40.38 21.29 -7.86
C SER A 29 -41.09 20.30 -6.92
N PHE A 30 -40.36 19.34 -6.34
CA PHE A 30 -40.88 18.37 -5.38
C PHE A 30 -40.96 18.88 -3.93
N GLU A 31 -40.35 20.03 -3.59
CA GLU A 31 -40.24 20.49 -2.19
C GLU A 31 -41.59 20.65 -1.48
N GLU A 32 -42.59 21.21 -2.16
CA GLU A 32 -43.91 21.42 -1.57
C GLU A 32 -44.66 20.10 -1.35
N GLU A 33 -44.48 19.12 -2.25
CA GLU A 33 -45.01 17.76 -2.06
C GLU A 33 -44.37 17.12 -0.82
N MET A 34 -43.04 17.15 -0.73
CA MET A 34 -42.31 16.51 0.38
C MET A 34 -42.65 17.13 1.74
N LYS A 35 -42.86 18.46 1.81
CA LYS A 35 -43.31 19.15 3.03
C LYS A 35 -44.68 18.68 3.51
N GLY A 36 -45.56 18.26 2.59
CA GLY A 36 -46.91 17.78 2.89
C GLY A 36 -46.96 16.37 3.48
N LEU A 37 -45.90 15.57 3.32
CA LEU A 37 -45.84 14.17 3.77
C LEU A 37 -45.61 14.07 5.28
N SER A 38 -46.16 13.03 5.90
CA SER A 38 -45.76 12.59 7.25
C SER A 38 -44.37 11.93 7.25
N ASP A 39 -43.77 11.75 8.43
CA ASP A 39 -42.47 11.09 8.55
C ASP A 39 -42.50 9.65 8.00
N GLU A 40 -43.60 8.91 8.23
CA GLU A 40 -43.75 7.54 7.71
C GLU A 40 -43.93 7.50 6.19
N GLU A 41 -44.70 8.44 5.62
CA GLU A 41 -44.84 8.56 4.17
C GLU A 41 -43.51 8.93 3.48
N LEU A 42 -42.69 9.78 4.13
CA LEU A 42 -41.37 10.15 3.61
C LEU A 42 -40.42 8.95 3.59
N LYS A 43 -40.44 8.09 4.63
CA LYS A 43 -39.68 6.83 4.65
C LYS A 43 -40.14 5.84 3.58
N LEU A 44 -41.45 5.76 3.34
CA LEU A 44 -42.02 4.89 2.32
C LEU A 44 -41.57 5.27 0.90
N LYS A 45 -41.16 6.51 0.64
CA LYS A 45 -40.56 6.89 -0.66
C LYS A 45 -39.27 6.10 -0.93
N THR A 46 -38.40 5.95 0.07
CA THR A 46 -37.17 5.14 -0.03
C THR A 46 -37.46 3.69 -0.39
N VAL A 47 -38.48 3.11 0.25
CA VAL A 47 -38.92 1.73 -0.05
C VAL A 47 -39.39 1.62 -1.51
N LYS A 48 -40.19 2.58 -1.98
CA LYS A 48 -40.66 2.62 -3.38
C LYS A 48 -39.51 2.74 -4.38
N PHE A 49 -38.48 3.53 -4.08
CA PHE A 49 -37.31 3.63 -4.94
C PHE A 49 -36.57 2.29 -5.04
N LYS A 50 -36.37 1.59 -3.91
CA LYS A 50 -35.78 0.25 -3.91
C LYS A 50 -36.62 -0.76 -4.68
N GLU A 51 -37.94 -0.73 -4.51
CA GLU A 51 -38.88 -1.59 -5.25
C GLU A 51 -38.81 -1.34 -6.76
N LEU A 52 -38.74 -0.07 -7.20
CA LEU A 52 -38.61 0.29 -8.61
C LEU A 52 -37.29 -0.20 -9.22
N ILE A 53 -36.16 -0.03 -8.51
CA ILE A 53 -34.85 -0.54 -8.94
C ILE A 53 -34.92 -2.06 -9.08
N LYS A 54 -35.50 -2.75 -8.09
CA LYS A 54 -35.63 -4.21 -8.11
C LYS A 54 -36.53 -4.67 -9.26
N GLU A 55 -37.66 -4.01 -9.50
CA GLU A 55 -38.57 -4.32 -10.60
C GLU A 55 -37.87 -4.24 -11.96
N ARG A 56 -37.15 -3.13 -12.22
CA ARG A 56 -36.47 -2.92 -13.51
C ARG A 56 -35.27 -3.84 -13.73
N THR A 57 -34.57 -4.18 -12.66
CA THR A 57 -33.39 -5.07 -12.75
C THR A 57 -33.73 -6.55 -12.65
N ASN A 58 -34.99 -6.91 -12.35
CA ASN A 58 -35.39 -8.29 -12.07
C ASN A 58 -35.14 -9.22 -13.27
N ASP A 59 -35.52 -8.82 -14.48
CA ASP A 59 -35.40 -9.67 -15.67
C ASP A 59 -33.94 -10.03 -15.99
N VAL A 60 -33.02 -9.08 -15.84
CA VAL A 60 -31.58 -9.32 -16.03
C VAL A 60 -31.00 -10.11 -14.85
N THR A 61 -31.46 -9.84 -13.62
CA THR A 61 -31.03 -10.59 -12.43
C THR A 61 -31.38 -12.08 -12.55
N VAL A 62 -32.59 -12.40 -13.00
CA VAL A 62 -33.02 -13.78 -13.24
C VAL A 62 -32.16 -14.44 -14.33
N GLN A 63 -31.85 -13.74 -15.43
CA GLN A 63 -30.95 -14.27 -16.45
C GLN A 63 -29.54 -14.54 -15.92
N ILE A 64 -28.99 -13.65 -15.08
CA ILE A 64 -27.68 -13.82 -14.43
C ILE A 64 -27.71 -15.08 -13.54
N GLU A 65 -28.75 -15.24 -12.73
CA GLU A 65 -28.91 -16.41 -11.86
C GLU A 65 -29.07 -17.70 -12.67
N GLU A 66 -29.87 -17.70 -13.74
CA GLU A 66 -30.03 -18.86 -14.64
C GLU A 66 -28.72 -19.26 -15.31
N ILE A 67 -27.90 -18.29 -15.75
CA ILE A 67 -26.60 -18.58 -16.34
C ILE A 67 -25.63 -19.12 -15.29
N LYS A 68 -25.57 -18.53 -14.10
CA LYS A 68 -24.74 -19.06 -13.00
C LYS A 68 -25.15 -20.49 -12.63
N GLU A 69 -26.45 -20.76 -12.52
CA GLU A 69 -26.96 -22.11 -12.28
C GLU A 69 -26.58 -23.08 -13.41
N LYS A 70 -26.63 -22.67 -14.68
CA LYS A 70 -26.20 -23.50 -15.82
C LYS A 70 -24.69 -23.78 -15.79
N MET A 71 -23.87 -22.78 -15.47
CA MET A 71 -22.42 -22.93 -15.32
C MET A 71 -22.07 -23.90 -14.19
N ASP A 72 -22.83 -23.85 -13.09
CA ASP A 72 -22.70 -24.74 -11.94
C ASP A 72 -23.44 -26.08 -12.11
N SER A 73 -24.24 -26.22 -13.17
CA SER A 73 -25.05 -27.41 -13.40
C SER A 73 -24.19 -28.62 -13.77
N ASN A 74 -24.62 -29.78 -13.28
CA ASN A 74 -24.01 -31.07 -13.53
C ASN A 74 -24.47 -31.70 -14.86
N ASP A 75 -24.94 -30.88 -15.81
CA ASP A 75 -25.41 -31.41 -17.09
C ASP A 75 -24.20 -31.82 -17.94
N GLU A 76 -24.03 -33.13 -18.09
CA GLU A 76 -22.95 -33.76 -18.84
C GLU A 76 -23.06 -33.53 -20.35
N SER A 77 -24.17 -32.93 -20.83
CA SER A 77 -24.36 -32.52 -22.22
C SER A 77 -23.78 -31.15 -22.55
N ILE A 78 -23.46 -30.33 -21.54
CA ILE A 78 -22.90 -28.99 -21.76
C ILE A 78 -21.44 -29.11 -22.20
N THR A 79 -21.15 -28.61 -23.41
CA THR A 79 -19.81 -28.60 -23.99
C THR A 79 -18.92 -27.50 -23.39
N LEU A 80 -17.62 -27.57 -23.67
CA LEU A 80 -16.68 -26.53 -23.23
C LEU A 80 -16.94 -25.18 -23.92
N GLU A 81 -17.28 -25.21 -25.21
CA GLU A 81 -17.66 -24.01 -25.97
C GLU A 81 -18.89 -23.33 -25.36
N GLU A 82 -19.92 -24.11 -25.00
CA GLU A 82 -21.11 -23.58 -24.34
C GLU A 82 -20.80 -22.97 -22.97
N ARG A 83 -19.83 -23.51 -22.22
CA ARG A 83 -19.37 -22.91 -20.94
C ARG A 83 -18.66 -21.57 -21.15
N ARG A 84 -17.88 -21.43 -22.22
CA ARG A 84 -17.25 -20.15 -22.60
C ARG A 84 -18.30 -19.11 -22.98
N GLU A 85 -19.28 -19.49 -23.81
CA GLU A 85 -20.41 -18.62 -24.18
C GLU A 85 -21.21 -18.15 -22.96
N PHE A 86 -21.43 -19.02 -21.97
CA PHE A 86 -22.09 -18.64 -20.72
C PHE A 86 -21.30 -17.61 -19.91
N SER A 87 -19.97 -17.72 -19.87
CA SER A 87 -19.11 -16.74 -19.18
C SER A 87 -19.15 -15.36 -19.85
N GLU A 88 -19.05 -15.33 -21.19
CA GLU A 88 -19.17 -14.08 -21.96
C GLU A 88 -20.54 -13.44 -21.77
N ARG A 89 -21.61 -14.24 -21.89
CA ARG A 89 -22.97 -13.76 -21.69
C ARG A 89 -23.22 -13.26 -20.27
N LEU A 90 -22.60 -13.89 -19.27
CA LEU A 90 -22.67 -13.42 -17.89
C LEU A 90 -22.09 -12.02 -17.73
N GLN A 91 -20.93 -11.73 -18.34
CA GLN A 91 -20.32 -10.40 -18.30
C GLN A 91 -21.20 -9.35 -19.00
N GLU A 92 -21.78 -9.70 -20.15
CA GLU A 92 -22.71 -8.81 -20.86
C GLU A 92 -23.94 -8.47 -19.99
N LEU A 93 -24.55 -9.47 -19.34
CA LEU A 93 -25.71 -9.25 -18.48
C LEU A 93 -25.35 -8.45 -17.22
N GLU A 94 -24.17 -8.66 -16.64
CA GLU A 94 -23.71 -7.87 -15.50
C GLU A 94 -23.52 -6.40 -15.88
N GLN A 95 -23.05 -6.11 -17.10
CA GLN A 95 -22.99 -4.73 -17.62
C GLN A 95 -24.38 -4.17 -17.93
N GLU A 96 -25.26 -4.94 -18.58
CA GLU A 96 -26.65 -4.54 -18.86
C GLU A 96 -27.41 -4.20 -17.56
N TRP A 97 -27.18 -4.98 -16.50
CA TRP A 97 -27.74 -4.72 -15.17
C TRP A 97 -27.28 -3.37 -14.59
N LEU A 98 -25.99 -3.03 -14.76
CA LEU A 98 -25.43 -1.75 -14.31
C LEU A 98 -26.01 -0.59 -15.11
N ASP A 99 -26.15 -0.71 -16.43
CA ASP A 99 -26.71 0.33 -17.29
C ASP A 99 -28.17 0.63 -16.90
N ILE A 100 -28.99 -0.41 -16.70
CA ILE A 100 -30.39 -0.27 -16.22
C ILE A 100 -30.44 0.40 -14.83
N LEU A 101 -29.51 0.03 -13.95
CA LEU A 101 -29.40 0.64 -12.64
C LEU A 101 -29.09 2.13 -12.76
N GLU A 102 -28.10 2.54 -13.55
CA GLU A 102 -27.71 3.95 -13.72
C GLU A 102 -28.87 4.77 -14.29
N ASP A 103 -29.52 4.31 -15.36
CA ASP A 103 -30.68 4.98 -15.96
C ASP A 103 -31.81 5.17 -14.93
N THR A 104 -32.04 4.16 -14.10
CA THR A 104 -33.07 4.23 -13.05
C THR A 104 -32.67 5.19 -11.93
N LEU A 105 -31.39 5.20 -11.52
CA LEU A 105 -30.89 6.14 -10.51
C LEU A 105 -30.98 7.59 -10.99
N GLU A 106 -30.69 7.86 -12.27
CA GLU A 106 -30.84 9.19 -12.86
C GLU A 106 -32.30 9.67 -12.87
N GLU A 107 -33.24 8.79 -13.19
CA GLU A 107 -34.67 9.10 -13.18
C GLU A 107 -35.19 9.45 -11.79
N ILE A 108 -34.82 8.67 -10.75
CA ILE A 108 -35.30 8.92 -9.39
C ILE A 108 -34.53 10.04 -8.68
N LEU A 109 -33.37 10.46 -9.19
CA LEU A 109 -32.46 11.41 -8.53
C LEU A 109 -33.17 12.67 -8.04
N PRO A 110 -34.01 13.37 -8.84
CA PRO A 110 -34.61 14.63 -8.41
C PRO A 110 -35.54 14.45 -7.20
N GLU A 111 -36.37 13.41 -7.23
CA GLU A 111 -37.30 13.09 -6.15
C GLU A 111 -36.55 12.58 -4.90
N ALA A 112 -35.58 11.69 -5.09
CA ALA A 112 -34.75 11.14 -4.01
C ALA A 112 -33.98 12.25 -3.27
N TYR A 113 -33.45 13.25 -3.99
CA TYR A 113 -32.76 14.39 -3.39
C TYR A 113 -33.74 15.31 -2.66
N ALA A 114 -34.95 15.51 -3.18
CA ALA A 114 -35.99 16.28 -2.49
C ALA A 114 -36.39 15.62 -1.16
N VAL A 115 -36.53 14.28 -1.14
CA VAL A 115 -36.80 13.48 0.07
C VAL A 115 -35.72 13.71 1.13
N LEU A 116 -34.45 13.60 0.74
CA LEU A 116 -33.33 13.78 1.68
C LEU A 116 -33.18 15.24 2.15
N LYS A 117 -33.43 16.22 1.26
CA LYS A 117 -33.42 17.64 1.61
C LYS A 117 -34.51 17.98 2.64
N ASP A 118 -35.73 17.46 2.46
CA ASP A 118 -36.80 17.64 3.44
C ASP A 118 -36.50 16.92 4.76
N THR A 119 -35.84 15.77 4.72
CA THR A 119 -35.35 15.06 5.91
C THR A 119 -34.37 15.95 6.70
N CYS A 120 -33.40 16.56 6.03
CA CYS A 120 -32.46 17.50 6.67
C CYS A 120 -33.21 18.67 7.34
N ARG A 121 -34.26 19.21 6.69
CA ARG A 121 -35.12 20.27 7.25
C ARG A 121 -35.86 19.78 8.51
N ARG A 122 -36.43 18.58 8.50
CA ARG A 122 -37.16 18.00 9.67
C ARG A 122 -36.24 17.72 10.86
N PHE A 123 -34.96 17.49 10.59
CA PHE A 123 -33.96 17.24 11.63
C PHE A 123 -33.41 18.51 12.26
N VAL A 124 -33.72 19.70 11.73
CA VAL A 124 -33.32 20.98 12.34
C VAL A 124 -33.79 21.05 13.80
N GLY A 125 -32.86 21.32 14.71
CA GLY A 125 -33.07 21.39 16.15
C GLY A 125 -32.90 20.08 16.91
N LYS A 126 -32.80 18.92 16.23
CA LYS A 126 -32.52 17.63 16.87
C LYS A 126 -31.04 17.55 17.29
N LYS A 127 -30.76 16.73 18.30
CA LYS A 127 -29.42 16.56 18.89
C LYS A 127 -29.03 15.10 19.01
N TRP A 128 -27.76 14.81 18.75
CA TRP A 128 -27.17 13.49 19.00
C TRP A 128 -25.66 13.61 19.25
N LYS A 129 -25.06 12.51 19.72
CA LYS A 129 -23.62 12.44 19.97
C LYS A 129 -22.86 12.16 18.67
N VAL A 130 -21.79 12.91 18.45
CA VAL A 130 -20.87 12.77 17.31
C VAL A 130 -19.45 12.98 17.84
N ALA A 131 -18.58 12.00 17.65
CA ALA A 131 -17.21 11.98 18.13
C ALA A 131 -17.09 12.39 19.62
N GLY A 132 -18.04 11.93 20.45
CA GLY A 132 -18.11 12.23 21.88
C GLY A 132 -18.82 13.53 22.28
N ASN A 133 -19.10 14.42 21.33
CA ASN A 133 -19.75 15.72 21.58
C ASN A 133 -21.23 15.72 21.18
N GLU A 134 -22.08 16.41 21.94
CA GLU A 134 -23.48 16.61 21.55
C GLU A 134 -23.58 17.71 20.48
N ILE A 135 -24.01 17.34 19.28
CA ILE A 135 -24.19 18.26 18.15
C ILE A 135 -25.68 18.49 17.92
N THR A 136 -26.05 19.73 17.62
CA THR A 136 -27.40 20.09 17.15
C THR A 136 -27.38 20.24 15.64
N TRP A 137 -28.33 19.60 14.96
CA TRP A 137 -28.47 19.75 13.51
C TRP A 137 -29.18 21.06 13.19
N GLU A 138 -28.53 21.95 12.44
CA GLU A 138 -29.09 23.26 12.07
C GLU A 138 -28.96 23.54 10.55
N MET A 139 -28.87 22.48 9.76
CA MET A 139 -28.48 22.58 8.35
C MET A 139 -29.62 22.19 7.42
N ILE A 140 -29.88 23.06 6.45
CA ILE A 140 -30.71 22.76 5.27
C ILE A 140 -29.81 22.91 4.05
N PRO A 141 -29.71 21.90 3.18
CA PRO A 141 -28.82 21.94 2.03
C PRO A 141 -29.12 23.10 1.06
N TYR A 142 -28.07 23.82 0.65
CA TYR A 142 -28.12 24.89 -0.35
C TYR A 142 -28.17 24.35 -1.78
N ASP A 143 -28.66 25.16 -2.71
CA ASP A 143 -28.72 24.80 -4.14
C ASP A 143 -27.32 24.44 -4.69
N VAL A 144 -26.27 25.17 -4.29
CA VAL A 144 -24.88 24.85 -4.70
C VAL A 144 -24.37 23.50 -4.16
N GLN A 145 -24.88 23.05 -3.00
CA GLN A 145 -24.54 21.73 -2.46
C GLN A 145 -25.24 20.62 -3.25
N LEU A 146 -26.46 20.85 -3.71
CA LEU A 146 -27.15 19.94 -4.63
C LEU A 146 -26.43 19.83 -5.98
N VAL A 147 -25.92 20.95 -6.52
CA VAL A 147 -25.07 20.93 -7.72
C VAL A 147 -23.83 20.06 -7.50
N GLY A 148 -23.14 20.23 -6.36
CA GLY A 148 -21.99 19.40 -5.98
C GLY A 148 -22.34 17.92 -5.84
N ALA A 149 -23.49 17.62 -5.23
CA ALA A 149 -24.01 16.26 -5.07
C ALA A 149 -24.29 15.57 -6.41
N ILE A 150 -24.96 16.27 -7.34
CA ILE A 150 -25.22 15.76 -8.70
C ILE A 150 -23.90 15.55 -9.46
N SER A 151 -22.95 16.48 -9.34
CA SER A 151 -21.63 16.33 -9.94
C SER A 151 -20.90 15.08 -9.45
N MET A 152 -20.97 14.78 -8.15
CA MET A 152 -20.38 13.55 -7.61
C MET A 152 -21.12 12.31 -8.12
N HIS A 153 -22.45 12.33 -8.16
CA HIS A 153 -23.23 11.24 -8.76
C HIS A 153 -22.88 11.04 -10.25
N ASN A 154 -22.39 12.03 -10.98
CA ASN A 154 -21.99 11.89 -12.38
C ASN A 154 -20.50 11.54 -12.56
N SER A 155 -19.89 10.85 -11.58
CA SER A 155 -18.48 10.42 -11.61
C SER A 155 -17.47 11.56 -11.83
N SER A 156 -17.73 12.71 -11.20
CA SER A 156 -16.87 13.89 -11.29
C SER A 156 -16.42 14.37 -9.91
N ILE A 157 -15.32 15.11 -9.90
CA ILE A 157 -14.81 15.81 -8.72
C ILE A 157 -15.57 17.13 -8.55
N ALA A 158 -16.31 17.26 -7.47
CA ALA A 158 -16.94 18.52 -7.07
C ALA A 158 -15.92 19.41 -6.35
N GLU A 159 -15.42 20.45 -7.03
CA GLU A 159 -14.60 21.47 -6.37
C GLU A 159 -15.50 22.47 -5.64
N MET A 160 -15.71 22.22 -4.35
CA MET A 160 -16.46 23.06 -3.43
C MET A 160 -15.51 23.71 -2.42
N LYS A 161 -15.48 25.05 -2.39
CA LYS A 161 -14.59 25.79 -1.50
C LYS A 161 -14.81 25.40 -0.03
N THR A 162 -13.74 25.47 0.76
CA THR A 162 -13.80 25.04 2.16
C THR A 162 -14.83 25.88 2.94
N GLY A 163 -15.73 25.23 3.66
CA GLY A 163 -16.87 25.89 4.32
C GLY A 163 -18.17 25.93 3.50
N GLU A 164 -18.19 25.41 2.26
CA GLU A 164 -19.43 25.24 1.49
C GLU A 164 -20.24 24.00 1.91
N GLY A 165 -19.77 23.21 2.88
CA GLY A 165 -20.48 22.03 3.40
C GLY A 165 -20.32 20.77 2.53
N LYS A 166 -19.06 20.41 2.22
CA LYS A 166 -18.68 19.19 1.48
C LYS A 166 -19.30 17.92 2.06
N THR A 167 -19.11 17.67 3.35
CA THR A 167 -19.70 16.52 4.06
C THR A 167 -21.22 16.44 3.90
N LEU A 168 -21.92 17.59 3.95
CA LEU A 168 -23.37 17.65 3.75
C LEU A 168 -23.77 17.44 2.28
N ALA A 169 -22.95 17.82 1.31
CA ALA A 169 -23.23 17.54 -0.09
C ALA A 169 -23.06 16.05 -0.41
N ALA A 170 -22.06 15.39 0.18
CA ALA A 170 -21.77 13.97 -0.06
C ALA A 170 -22.88 13.02 0.40
N ILE A 171 -23.75 13.43 1.33
CA ILE A 171 -24.79 12.51 1.83
C ILE A 171 -25.81 12.13 0.75
N PHE A 172 -26.04 13.02 -0.21
CA PHE A 172 -27.03 12.88 -1.28
C PHE A 172 -26.66 11.80 -2.31
N PRO A 173 -25.48 11.83 -2.96
CA PRO A 173 -25.09 10.75 -3.85
C PRO A 173 -24.85 9.45 -3.09
N ALA A 174 -24.43 9.49 -1.81
CA ALA A 174 -24.32 8.29 -1.00
C ALA A 174 -25.70 7.66 -0.72
N TYR A 175 -26.71 8.48 -0.38
CA TYR A 175 -28.10 8.02 -0.20
C TYR A 175 -28.66 7.37 -1.48
N LEU A 176 -28.55 8.05 -2.62
CA LEU A 176 -29.08 7.58 -3.89
C LEU A 176 -28.43 6.27 -4.35
N ASN A 177 -27.10 6.21 -4.37
CA ASN A 177 -26.39 5.01 -4.83
C ASN A 177 -26.49 3.84 -3.82
N ALA A 178 -26.73 4.12 -2.53
CA ALA A 178 -26.99 3.07 -1.54
C ALA A 178 -28.33 2.33 -1.78
N LEU A 179 -29.26 2.92 -2.54
CA LEU A 179 -30.52 2.26 -2.91
C LEU A 179 -30.31 1.03 -3.79
N ALA A 180 -29.15 0.92 -4.45
CA ALA A 180 -28.77 -0.27 -5.23
C ALA A 180 -28.41 -1.49 -4.38
N GLU A 181 -28.26 -1.33 -3.05
CA GLU A 181 -27.89 -2.40 -2.09
C GLU A 181 -26.54 -3.10 -2.39
N ARG A 182 -25.70 -2.46 -3.21
CA ARG A 182 -24.32 -2.89 -3.52
C ARG A 182 -23.27 -2.30 -2.57
N GLY A 183 -23.65 -1.33 -1.74
CA GLY A 183 -22.78 -0.62 -0.80
C GLY A 183 -22.12 0.62 -1.40
N VAL A 184 -21.94 1.66 -0.58
CA VAL A 184 -21.21 2.89 -0.92
C VAL A 184 -20.05 3.09 0.04
N HIS A 185 -18.86 3.31 -0.48
CA HIS A 185 -17.68 3.63 0.32
C HIS A 185 -17.46 5.15 0.36
N VAL A 186 -17.41 5.72 1.56
CA VAL A 186 -17.07 7.13 1.79
C VAL A 186 -15.68 7.19 2.42
N ILE A 187 -14.72 7.67 1.66
CA ILE A 187 -13.30 7.66 2.02
C ILE A 187 -12.89 9.02 2.53
N THR A 188 -12.22 9.06 3.67
CA THR A 188 -11.67 10.28 4.28
C THR A 188 -10.16 10.14 4.54
N VAL A 189 -9.50 11.26 4.82
CA VAL A 189 -8.04 11.31 5.03
C VAL A 189 -7.57 10.74 6.38
N ASN A 190 -8.45 10.60 7.37
CA ASN A 190 -8.06 10.04 8.66
C ASN A 190 -9.24 9.42 9.41
N THR A 191 -8.90 8.51 10.34
CA THR A 191 -9.87 7.75 11.14
C THR A 191 -10.83 8.61 11.94
N TYR A 192 -10.37 9.76 12.47
CA TYR A 192 -11.23 10.66 13.24
C TYR A 192 -12.35 11.26 12.37
N LEU A 193 -12.02 11.71 11.15
CA LEU A 193 -12.99 12.25 10.22
C LEU A 193 -13.95 11.17 9.73
N ALA A 194 -13.45 9.97 9.41
CA ALA A 194 -14.28 8.83 9.03
C ALA A 194 -15.34 8.51 10.10
N GLN A 195 -14.91 8.40 11.37
CA GLN A 195 -15.81 8.10 12.49
C GLN A 195 -16.78 9.25 12.77
N ARG A 196 -16.28 10.49 12.79
CA ARG A 196 -17.10 11.69 13.00
C ARG A 196 -18.19 11.79 11.94
N ASP A 197 -17.84 11.65 10.66
CA ASP A 197 -18.79 11.86 9.57
C ASP A 197 -19.79 10.70 9.45
N ALA A 198 -19.38 9.48 9.78
CA ALA A 198 -20.30 8.35 9.94
C ALA A 198 -21.34 8.63 11.03
N GLU A 199 -20.91 9.00 12.24
CA GLU A 199 -21.81 9.31 13.37
C GLU A 199 -22.68 10.55 13.13
N TRP A 200 -22.13 11.53 12.42
CA TRP A 200 -22.84 12.75 12.13
C TRP A 200 -24.02 12.49 11.19
N ASN A 201 -23.82 11.68 10.16
CA ASN A 201 -24.81 11.44 9.11
C ASN A 201 -25.70 10.21 9.38
N GLU A 202 -25.28 9.28 10.24
CA GLU A 202 -26.00 8.04 10.57
C GLU A 202 -27.50 8.26 10.86
N PRO A 203 -27.94 9.22 11.71
CA PRO A 203 -29.36 9.41 11.98
C PRO A 203 -30.21 9.82 10.77
N ILE A 204 -29.60 10.48 9.77
CA ILE A 204 -30.29 10.88 8.54
C ILE A 204 -30.52 9.66 7.65
N TYR A 205 -29.54 8.77 7.54
CA TYR A 205 -29.65 7.53 6.78
C TYR A 205 -30.56 6.50 7.46
N ASN A 206 -30.40 6.32 8.77
CA ASN A 206 -31.22 5.42 9.58
C ASN A 206 -32.71 5.82 9.53
N PHE A 207 -33.03 7.12 9.41
CA PHE A 207 -34.39 7.56 9.19
C PHE A 207 -35.03 6.89 7.98
N HIS A 208 -34.26 6.70 6.90
CA HIS A 208 -34.67 6.05 5.65
C HIS A 208 -34.41 4.54 5.62
N GLY A 209 -34.05 3.93 6.75
CA GLY A 209 -33.79 2.49 6.83
C GLY A 209 -32.46 2.04 6.19
N LEU A 210 -31.54 2.97 5.92
CA LEU A 210 -30.19 2.65 5.46
C LEU A 210 -29.24 2.54 6.64
N THR A 211 -28.37 1.55 6.60
CA THR A 211 -27.37 1.26 7.63
C THR A 211 -26.03 1.93 7.31
N VAL A 212 -25.36 2.43 8.36
CA VAL A 212 -24.07 3.12 8.25
C VAL A 212 -23.10 2.59 9.29
N ASP A 213 -21.85 2.34 8.90
CA ASP A 213 -20.78 2.04 9.86
C ASP A 213 -19.41 2.54 9.37
N CYS A 214 -18.40 2.48 10.25
CA CYS A 214 -17.03 2.88 9.98
C CYS A 214 -16.05 1.74 10.26
N ILE A 215 -15.27 1.34 9.25
CA ILE A 215 -14.35 0.20 9.35
C ILE A 215 -13.18 0.46 10.31
N ASP A 216 -12.73 1.71 10.43
CA ASP A 216 -11.63 2.09 11.33
C ASP A 216 -11.96 1.91 12.83
N ARG A 217 -13.20 1.54 13.18
CA ARG A 217 -13.58 1.18 14.56
C ARG A 217 -13.15 -0.23 14.96
N TYR A 218 -12.82 -1.08 13.98
CA TYR A 218 -12.67 -2.51 14.17
C TYR A 218 -11.33 -3.02 13.69
N ASP A 219 -10.77 -4.00 14.39
CA ASP A 219 -9.53 -4.64 13.97
C ASP A 219 -9.72 -5.42 12.64
N PRO A 220 -8.69 -5.54 11.79
CA PRO A 220 -8.72 -6.31 10.56
C PRO A 220 -9.21 -7.76 10.72
N ASN A 221 -9.87 -8.31 9.70
CA ASN A 221 -10.35 -9.70 9.64
C ASN A 221 -11.31 -10.15 10.76
N THR A 222 -11.89 -9.20 11.51
CA THR A 222 -12.86 -9.48 12.56
C THR A 222 -14.30 -9.46 12.06
N GLU A 223 -15.19 -10.15 12.77
CA GLU A 223 -16.62 -10.18 12.43
C GLU A 223 -17.30 -8.80 12.45
N PRO A 224 -17.02 -7.91 13.43
CA PRO A 224 -17.51 -6.54 13.39
C PRO A 224 -17.08 -5.78 12.13
N ARG A 225 -15.84 -5.99 11.65
CA ARG A 225 -15.34 -5.37 10.42
C ARG A 225 -16.09 -5.86 9.18
N ARG A 226 -16.40 -7.16 9.10
CA ARG A 226 -17.29 -7.70 8.05
C ARG A 226 -18.65 -7.04 8.09
N LYS A 227 -19.26 -6.95 9.29
CA LYS A 227 -20.57 -6.32 9.46
C LYS A 227 -20.55 -4.85 9.02
N ALA A 228 -19.47 -4.13 9.27
CA ALA A 228 -19.31 -2.75 8.83
C ALA A 228 -19.38 -2.62 7.29
N TYR A 229 -18.66 -3.47 6.55
CA TYR A 229 -18.77 -3.53 5.08
C TYR A 229 -20.13 -4.02 4.57
N ARG A 230 -20.90 -4.74 5.40
CA ARG A 230 -22.26 -5.16 5.05
C ARG A 230 -23.29 -4.04 5.20
N ALA A 231 -22.91 -2.90 5.77
CA ALA A 231 -23.76 -1.71 5.79
C ALA A 231 -24.03 -1.19 4.37
N ASP A 232 -25.10 -0.41 4.20
CA ASP A 232 -25.42 0.24 2.93
C ASP A 232 -24.39 1.33 2.61
N ILE A 233 -23.85 2.00 3.64
CA ILE A 233 -22.82 3.03 3.53
C ILE A 233 -21.70 2.74 4.53
N THR A 234 -20.48 2.61 4.02
CA THR A 234 -19.29 2.30 4.81
C THR A 234 -18.32 3.48 4.75
N TYR A 235 -18.00 4.06 5.91
CA TYR A 235 -16.98 5.08 6.04
C TYR A 235 -15.62 4.47 6.38
N GLY A 236 -14.54 5.05 5.88
CA GLY A 236 -13.21 4.66 6.31
C GLY A 236 -12.08 5.49 5.73
N THR A 237 -10.86 5.10 6.05
CA THR A 237 -9.64 5.65 5.43
C THR A 237 -9.23 4.86 4.19
N ASN A 238 -8.59 5.53 3.23
CA ASN A 238 -8.06 4.91 2.01
C ASN A 238 -7.10 3.75 2.31
N ASN A 239 -6.26 3.89 3.34
CA ASN A 239 -5.34 2.85 3.78
C ASN A 239 -6.09 1.60 4.25
N GLU A 240 -7.11 1.75 5.10
CA GLU A 240 -7.87 0.61 5.60
C GLU A 240 -8.65 -0.12 4.49
N PHE A 241 -9.26 0.62 3.56
CA PHE A 241 -9.91 0.04 2.38
C PHE A 241 -8.92 -0.71 1.48
N GLY A 242 -7.76 -0.11 1.18
CA GLY A 242 -6.76 -0.75 0.32
C GLY A 242 -6.07 -1.95 0.97
N PHE A 243 -5.78 -1.90 2.28
CA PHE A 243 -5.22 -3.04 3.00
C PHE A 243 -6.23 -4.18 3.19
N ASP A 244 -7.51 -3.88 3.39
CA ASP A 244 -8.53 -4.93 3.39
C ASP A 244 -8.65 -5.63 2.05
N TYR A 245 -8.59 -4.89 0.94
CA TYR A 245 -8.53 -5.49 -0.38
C TYR A 245 -7.32 -6.43 -0.52
N LEU A 246 -6.14 -6.00 -0.10
CA LEU A 246 -4.95 -6.86 -0.15
C LEU A 246 -5.11 -8.11 0.74
N ARG A 247 -5.69 -7.97 1.94
CA ARG A 247 -5.96 -9.09 2.85
C ARG A 247 -7.00 -10.06 2.30
N ASP A 248 -8.07 -9.55 1.70
CA ASP A 248 -9.13 -10.34 1.09
C ASP A 248 -8.59 -11.19 -0.08
N ASN A 249 -7.60 -10.69 -0.82
CA ASN A 249 -6.94 -11.48 -1.86
C ASN A 249 -5.95 -12.53 -1.31
N MET A 250 -5.79 -12.65 0.00
CA MET A 250 -4.94 -13.65 0.66
C MET A 250 -5.73 -14.65 1.52
N VAL A 251 -7.06 -14.53 1.59
CA VAL A 251 -7.90 -15.45 2.37
C VAL A 251 -8.02 -16.82 1.71
N ILE A 252 -8.35 -17.83 2.50
CA ILE A 252 -8.47 -19.24 2.04
C ILE A 252 -9.91 -19.76 2.07
N GLU A 253 -10.80 -19.09 2.79
CA GLU A 253 -12.23 -19.40 2.90
C GLU A 253 -13.05 -18.15 2.55
N GLU A 254 -14.15 -18.32 1.82
CA GLU A 254 -15.00 -17.21 1.37
C GLU A 254 -15.57 -16.41 2.54
N GLU A 255 -15.91 -17.09 3.65
CA GLU A 255 -16.45 -16.46 4.85
C GLU A 255 -15.46 -15.53 5.56
N GLN A 256 -14.18 -15.59 5.19
CA GLN A 256 -13.16 -14.71 5.73
C GLN A 256 -13.17 -13.33 5.08
N LEU A 257 -13.68 -13.20 3.85
CA LEU A 257 -13.76 -11.95 3.10
C LEU A 257 -14.48 -10.88 3.90
N VAL A 258 -13.87 -9.69 3.97
CA VAL A 258 -14.48 -8.54 4.63
C VAL A 258 -15.20 -7.62 3.66
N GLN A 259 -14.63 -7.38 2.48
CA GLN A 259 -15.18 -6.45 1.49
C GLN A 259 -16.29 -7.09 0.63
N ARG A 260 -17.06 -6.20 0.01
CA ARG A 260 -17.97 -6.48 -1.11
C ARG A 260 -17.30 -6.09 -2.42
N ASP A 261 -17.99 -6.33 -3.55
CA ASP A 261 -17.56 -5.79 -4.83
C ASP A 261 -17.53 -4.25 -4.82
N HIS A 262 -16.64 -3.65 -5.60
CA HIS A 262 -16.36 -2.21 -5.58
C HIS A 262 -17.35 -1.44 -6.44
N HIS A 263 -18.48 -1.02 -5.85
CA HIS A 263 -19.56 -0.37 -6.58
C HIS A 263 -19.36 1.16 -6.72
N TYR A 264 -19.48 1.92 -5.63
CA TYR A 264 -19.35 3.37 -5.65
C TYR A 264 -18.46 3.89 -4.52
N ALA A 265 -17.49 4.73 -4.87
CA ALA A 265 -16.60 5.42 -3.93
C ALA A 265 -16.74 6.94 -4.04
N ILE A 266 -16.92 7.60 -2.89
CA ILE A 266 -16.81 9.06 -2.75
C ILE A 266 -15.59 9.38 -1.91
N ILE A 267 -14.62 10.08 -2.49
CA ILE A 267 -13.39 10.46 -1.82
C ILE A 267 -13.48 11.92 -1.33
N ASP A 268 -13.53 12.12 -0.01
CA ASP A 268 -13.34 13.44 0.58
C ASP A 268 -11.87 13.85 0.50
N GLU A 269 -11.63 15.13 0.23
CA GLU A 269 -10.28 15.68 0.05
C GLU A 269 -9.47 14.88 -0.99
N VAL A 270 -10.13 14.60 -2.13
CA VAL A 270 -9.63 13.74 -3.22
C VAL A 270 -8.24 14.12 -3.72
N ASP A 271 -7.90 15.40 -3.65
CA ASP A 271 -6.60 15.93 -4.06
C ASP A 271 -5.48 15.56 -3.10
N SER A 272 -5.75 15.14 -1.88
CA SER A 272 -4.71 14.57 -1.03
C SER A 272 -4.64 13.08 -1.11
N ILE A 273 -5.76 12.39 -1.22
CA ILE A 273 -5.74 10.93 -1.32
C ILE A 273 -5.19 10.47 -2.69
N LEU A 274 -5.66 11.05 -3.79
CA LEU A 274 -5.28 10.61 -5.14
C LEU A 274 -4.03 11.30 -5.71
N ILE A 275 -3.49 12.34 -5.06
CA ILE A 275 -2.31 13.07 -5.56
C ILE A 275 -1.17 13.08 -4.52
N ASP A 276 -1.46 13.42 -3.26
CA ASP A 276 -0.42 13.51 -2.23
C ASP A 276 -0.02 12.12 -1.72
N GLU A 277 -0.99 11.30 -1.36
CA GLU A 277 -0.79 9.96 -0.78
C GLU A 277 -0.55 8.88 -1.84
N ALA A 278 -0.99 9.11 -3.08
CA ALA A 278 -0.79 8.23 -4.22
C ALA A 278 0.69 8.10 -4.67
N ARG A 279 1.64 8.66 -3.93
CA ARG A 279 3.10 8.53 -4.14
C ARG A 279 3.66 7.20 -3.63
N THR A 280 2.95 6.50 -2.75
CA THR A 280 3.43 5.23 -2.17
C THR A 280 2.41 4.13 -2.37
N PRO A 281 2.83 2.93 -2.82
CA PRO A 281 1.94 1.79 -2.88
C PRO A 281 1.67 1.28 -1.46
N LEU A 282 0.53 0.60 -1.30
CA LEU A 282 0.20 -0.16 -0.11
C LEU A 282 0.85 -1.54 -0.23
N ILE A 283 1.61 -1.95 0.79
CA ILE A 283 2.34 -3.23 0.78
C ILE A 283 2.01 -4.04 2.04
N ILE A 284 1.68 -5.32 1.85
CA ILE A 284 1.69 -6.31 2.93
C ILE A 284 2.98 -7.11 2.79
N SER A 285 3.79 -7.13 3.84
CA SER A 285 5.02 -7.91 3.89
C SER A 285 5.04 -8.86 5.08
N GLY A 286 5.70 -10.00 4.93
CA GLY A 286 5.90 -10.94 6.04
C GLY A 286 7.24 -11.67 5.97
N PRO A 287 7.60 -12.39 7.03
CA PRO A 287 8.92 -13.01 7.16
C PRO A 287 9.13 -14.12 6.12
N VAL A 288 10.34 -14.21 5.57
CA VAL A 288 10.76 -15.30 4.69
C VAL A 288 11.03 -16.55 5.52
N PRO A 289 10.34 -17.68 5.29
CA PRO A 289 10.68 -18.96 5.91
C PRO A 289 12.09 -19.37 5.43
N GLN A 290 13.01 -19.63 6.36
CA GLN A 290 14.39 -20.08 6.09
C GLN A 290 15.35 -19.04 5.45
N SER A 291 15.44 -17.82 5.98
CA SER A 291 16.59 -16.98 5.62
C SER A 291 17.85 -17.40 6.38
N SER A 292 18.81 -18.02 5.69
CA SER A 292 20.21 -18.20 6.15
C SER A 292 20.92 -16.86 6.41
N GLY A 293 20.29 -15.73 6.06
CA GLY A 293 20.81 -14.38 6.17
C GLY A 293 21.16 -13.95 7.60
N GLN A 294 20.50 -14.51 8.63
CA GLN A 294 20.82 -14.19 10.02
C GLN A 294 22.28 -14.52 10.36
N GLN A 295 22.77 -15.69 9.92
CA GLN A 295 24.17 -16.08 10.14
C GLN A 295 25.15 -15.20 9.38
N LYS A 296 24.77 -14.70 8.19
CA LYS A 296 25.66 -13.88 7.34
C LYS A 296 25.95 -12.50 7.94
N TYR A 297 24.95 -11.83 8.51
CA TYR A 297 25.16 -10.54 9.19
C TYR A 297 26.04 -10.70 10.43
N GLU A 298 25.86 -11.77 11.20
CA GLU A 298 26.67 -12.10 12.37
C GLU A 298 28.14 -12.38 11.98
N GLU A 299 28.36 -13.08 10.86
CA GLU A 299 29.70 -13.41 10.35
C GLU A 299 30.44 -12.17 9.80
N MET A 300 29.76 -11.32 9.02
CA MET A 300 30.40 -10.20 8.33
C MET A 300 30.55 -8.95 9.19
N LYS A 301 29.73 -8.79 10.23
CA LYS A 301 29.74 -7.61 11.12
C LYS A 301 31.14 -7.25 11.65
N PRO A 302 31.93 -8.17 12.25
CA PRO A 302 33.22 -7.81 12.83
C PRO A 302 34.21 -7.27 11.79
N ARG A 303 34.17 -7.80 10.56
CA ARG A 303 35.05 -7.35 9.47
C ARG A 303 34.69 -5.94 9.00
N VAL A 304 33.39 -5.66 8.83
CA VAL A 304 32.91 -4.34 8.42
C VAL A 304 33.14 -3.30 9.53
N GLU A 305 32.93 -3.66 10.79
CA GLU A 305 33.17 -2.77 11.93
C GLU A 305 34.65 -2.35 12.03
N ALA A 306 35.57 -3.29 11.79
CA ALA A 306 37.00 -3.01 11.73
C ALA A 306 37.34 -2.04 10.56
N LEU A 307 36.75 -2.27 9.38
CA LEU A 307 36.93 -1.43 8.20
C LEU A 307 36.45 0.02 8.43
N VAL A 308 35.26 0.18 9.02
CA VAL A 308 34.71 1.50 9.36
C VAL A 308 35.56 2.20 10.43
N SER A 309 36.09 1.45 11.40
CA SER A 309 36.99 1.99 12.42
C SER A 309 38.30 2.50 11.80
N ALA A 310 38.88 1.74 10.86
CA ALA A 310 40.06 2.17 10.11
C ALA A 310 39.78 3.44 9.29
N GLN A 311 38.63 3.52 8.64
CA GLN A 311 38.19 4.72 7.92
C GLN A 311 38.03 5.93 8.85
N LYS A 312 37.37 5.79 10.00
CA LYS A 312 37.18 6.87 10.97
C LYS A 312 38.52 7.45 11.44
N ASN A 313 39.50 6.58 11.69
CA ASN A 313 40.85 7.00 12.07
C ASN A 313 41.55 7.76 10.94
N LEU A 314 41.46 7.26 9.70
CA LEU A 314 42.00 7.93 8.51
C LEU A 314 41.38 9.32 8.33
N VAL A 315 40.06 9.44 8.42
CA VAL A 315 39.36 10.72 8.30
C VAL A 315 39.74 11.67 9.43
N ALA A 316 39.89 11.19 10.67
CA ALA A 316 40.35 12.02 11.78
C ALA A 316 41.77 12.55 11.53
N SER A 317 42.69 11.76 10.95
CA SER A 317 44.01 12.26 10.54
C SER A 317 43.92 13.31 9.43
N LEU A 318 43.08 13.08 8.40
CA LEU A 318 42.90 14.03 7.29
C LEU A 318 42.34 15.37 7.76
N VAL A 319 41.39 15.37 8.69
CA VAL A 319 40.83 16.60 9.27
C VAL A 319 41.87 17.38 10.07
N ASN A 320 42.73 16.69 10.84
CA ASN A 320 43.81 17.34 11.57
C ASN A 320 44.91 17.87 10.64
N GLU A 321 45.20 17.15 9.56
CA GLU A 321 46.14 17.57 8.53
C GLU A 321 45.61 18.79 7.76
N ALA A 322 44.33 18.80 7.38
CA ALA A 322 43.68 19.93 6.73
C ALA A 322 43.79 21.22 7.54
N GLU A 323 43.55 21.16 8.85
CA GLU A 323 43.64 22.32 9.74
C GLU A 323 45.07 22.89 9.76
N LYS A 324 46.09 22.02 9.88
CA LYS A 324 47.50 22.43 9.83
C LYS A 324 47.90 23.01 8.48
N LEU A 325 47.50 22.35 7.38
CA LEU A 325 47.78 22.82 6.02
C LEU A 325 47.11 24.17 5.74
N TYR A 326 45.93 24.39 6.30
CA TYR A 326 45.23 25.67 6.20
C TYR A 326 45.96 26.78 6.97
N GLU A 327 46.44 26.50 8.19
CA GLU A 327 47.29 27.42 8.97
C GLU A 327 48.61 27.74 8.24
N ASP A 328 49.20 26.75 7.58
CA ASP A 328 50.41 26.87 6.76
C ASP A 328 50.16 27.52 5.38
N GLN A 329 48.95 28.02 5.11
CA GLN A 329 48.54 28.67 3.85
C GLN A 329 48.61 27.77 2.60
N LYS A 330 48.60 26.44 2.78
CA LYS A 330 48.57 25.44 1.70
C LYS A 330 47.13 25.04 1.37
N PHE A 331 46.39 25.97 0.79
CA PHE A 331 44.95 25.83 0.59
C PHE A 331 44.53 24.67 -0.32
N GLU A 332 45.28 24.38 -1.39
CA GLU A 332 44.94 23.25 -2.29
C GLU A 332 45.02 21.89 -1.59
N GLU A 333 46.10 21.66 -0.83
CA GLU A 333 46.32 20.41 -0.07
C GLU A 333 45.31 20.29 1.08
N ALA A 334 45.02 21.41 1.77
CA ALA A 334 44.00 21.47 2.81
C ALA A 334 42.59 21.18 2.24
N GLY A 335 42.28 21.71 1.06
CA GLY A 335 41.02 21.47 0.36
C GLY A 335 40.85 20.00 -0.03
N LEU A 336 41.90 19.36 -0.55
CA LEU A 336 41.88 17.92 -0.87
C LEU A 336 41.68 17.05 0.38
N ALA A 337 42.36 17.37 1.49
CA ALA A 337 42.20 16.64 2.74
C ALA A 337 40.78 16.77 3.31
N LEU A 338 40.18 17.96 3.25
CA LEU A 338 38.77 18.18 3.64
C LEU A 338 37.78 17.47 2.71
N PHE A 339 38.04 17.48 1.39
CA PHE A 339 37.19 16.79 0.43
C PHE A 339 37.25 15.27 0.60
N ARG A 340 38.43 14.71 0.90
CA ARG A 340 38.58 13.30 1.30
C ARG A 340 37.88 13.00 2.63
N ALA A 341 37.89 13.93 3.58
CA ALA A 341 37.15 13.77 4.84
C ALA A 341 35.62 13.75 4.61
N GLU A 342 35.12 14.62 3.73
CA GLU A 342 33.71 14.68 3.32
C GLU A 342 33.26 13.36 2.66
N ARG A 343 34.04 12.85 1.71
CA ARG A 343 33.75 11.58 1.03
C ARG A 343 34.02 10.35 1.91
N GLY A 344 34.92 10.45 2.87
CA GLY A 344 35.33 9.30 3.67
C GLY A 344 34.41 8.99 4.84
N PHE A 345 34.09 10.00 5.66
CA PHE A 345 33.19 9.88 6.80
C PHE A 345 32.65 11.28 7.18
N PRO A 346 31.63 11.79 6.46
CA PRO A 346 31.15 13.16 6.60
C PRO A 346 30.56 13.47 7.98
N LYS A 347 30.12 12.43 8.72
CA LYS A 347 29.60 12.55 10.08
C LYS A 347 30.69 12.82 11.13
N ASN A 348 31.97 12.92 10.78
CA ASN A 348 33.05 13.25 11.73
C ASN A 348 32.78 14.59 12.46
N GLY A 349 32.78 14.58 13.79
CA GLY A 349 32.42 15.75 14.60
C GLY A 349 33.37 16.96 14.46
N LYS A 350 34.67 16.74 14.21
CA LYS A 350 35.63 17.83 14.00
C LYS A 350 35.46 18.42 12.60
N PHE A 351 35.27 17.58 11.58
CA PHE A 351 34.92 18.02 10.23
C PHE A 351 33.64 18.87 10.22
N ARG A 352 32.55 18.38 10.86
CA ARG A 352 31.27 19.13 10.97
C ARG A 352 31.46 20.53 11.57
N LYS A 353 32.35 20.68 12.56
CA LYS A 353 32.67 21.99 13.16
C LYS A 353 33.39 22.92 12.19
N LEU A 354 34.42 22.42 11.48
CA LEU A 354 35.12 23.23 10.46
C LEU A 354 34.18 23.69 9.35
N MET A 355 33.24 22.83 8.95
CA MET A 355 32.22 23.16 7.95
C MET A 355 31.19 24.19 8.40
N GLN A 356 31.20 24.66 9.66
CA GLN A 356 30.38 25.81 10.09
C GLN A 356 30.99 27.15 9.68
N GLU A 357 32.28 27.19 9.34
CA GLU A 357 32.95 28.40 8.92
C GLU A 357 32.98 28.53 7.38
N ALA A 358 32.64 29.73 6.87
CA ALA A 358 32.42 29.97 5.45
C ALA A 358 33.69 29.79 4.58
N ASN A 359 34.88 29.96 5.16
CA ASN A 359 36.18 29.78 4.53
C ASN A 359 36.45 28.31 4.18
N TYR A 360 36.23 27.38 5.12
CA TYR A 360 36.41 25.94 4.87
C TYR A 360 35.36 25.40 3.89
N GLN A 361 34.10 25.86 3.98
CA GLN A 361 33.05 25.49 3.03
C GLN A 361 33.41 25.87 1.58
N ARG A 362 33.90 27.10 1.37
CA ARG A 362 34.33 27.55 0.04
C ARG A 362 35.49 26.72 -0.49
N LEU A 363 36.44 26.35 0.38
CA LEU A 363 37.60 25.56 -0.01
C LEU A 363 37.21 24.15 -0.46
N VAL A 364 36.29 23.50 0.25
CA VAL A 364 35.73 22.20 -0.14
C VAL A 364 34.98 22.31 -1.46
N GLN A 365 34.11 23.30 -1.64
CA GLN A 365 33.35 23.50 -2.89
C GLN A 365 34.25 23.74 -4.11
N GLN A 366 35.33 24.52 -3.94
CA GLN A 366 36.32 24.76 -5.00
C GLN A 366 37.04 23.46 -5.37
N THR A 367 37.42 22.67 -4.36
CA THR A 367 38.08 21.38 -4.55
C THR A 367 37.13 20.37 -5.22
N GLU A 368 35.89 20.26 -4.75
CA GLU A 368 34.85 19.42 -5.35
C GLU A 368 34.66 19.77 -6.84
N SER A 369 34.54 21.06 -7.16
CA SER A 369 34.37 21.54 -8.54
C SER A 369 35.55 21.15 -9.44
N LEU A 370 36.78 21.17 -8.91
CA LEU A 370 37.99 20.79 -9.62
C LEU A 370 38.01 19.30 -9.98
N TYR A 371 37.61 18.42 -9.05
CA TYR A 371 37.65 16.96 -9.25
C TYR A 371 36.42 16.42 -9.98
N LEU A 372 35.29 17.13 -9.95
CA LEU A 372 34.12 16.83 -10.77
C LEU A 372 34.22 17.36 -12.21
N ALA A 373 35.19 18.23 -12.50
CA ALA A 373 35.47 18.69 -13.86
C ALA A 373 35.82 17.51 -14.80
N ASP A 374 35.62 17.69 -16.10
CA ASP A 374 35.88 16.68 -17.13
C ASP A 374 35.17 15.33 -16.90
N ASN A 375 33.91 15.37 -16.48
CA ASN A 375 33.08 14.20 -16.14
C ASN A 375 33.70 13.30 -15.05
N ALA A 376 34.19 13.90 -13.96
CA ALA A 376 34.67 13.16 -12.78
C ALA A 376 35.84 12.19 -13.03
N LYS A 377 36.59 12.32 -14.14
CA LYS A 377 37.73 11.45 -14.48
C LYS A 377 38.84 11.41 -13.42
N ARG A 378 38.93 12.44 -12.57
CA ARG A 378 39.93 12.57 -11.51
C ARG A 378 39.45 12.09 -10.14
N MET A 379 38.21 11.63 -10.03
CA MET A 379 37.65 11.11 -8.78
C MET A 379 38.37 9.88 -8.21
N PRO A 380 38.86 8.91 -9.03
CA PRO A 380 39.61 7.77 -8.49
C PRO A 380 40.80 8.17 -7.63
N PHE A 381 41.50 9.27 -7.98
CA PHE A 381 42.61 9.80 -7.18
C PHE A 381 42.21 10.26 -5.76
N VAL A 382 40.98 10.75 -5.61
CA VAL A 382 40.45 11.16 -4.32
C VAL A 382 40.07 9.91 -3.52
N ASP A 383 39.36 8.98 -4.17
CA ASP A 383 38.72 7.83 -3.55
C ASP A 383 39.71 6.71 -3.19
N GLU A 384 40.73 6.43 -4.00
CA GLU A 384 41.77 5.41 -3.75
C GLU A 384 42.49 5.56 -2.40
N HIS A 385 42.53 6.78 -1.85
CA HIS A 385 43.15 7.01 -0.55
C HIS A 385 42.32 6.47 0.62
N LEU A 386 41.01 6.38 0.43
CA LEU A 386 40.02 5.95 1.41
C LEU A 386 39.87 4.42 1.37
N TYR A 387 39.27 3.82 2.39
CA TYR A 387 38.86 2.41 2.35
C TYR A 387 37.54 2.26 1.58
N TYR A 388 36.65 3.24 1.71
CA TYR A 388 35.43 3.38 0.92
C TYR A 388 35.10 4.85 0.72
N ALA A 389 34.35 5.17 -0.32
CA ALA A 389 33.89 6.51 -0.64
C ALA A 389 32.37 6.61 -0.49
N VAL A 390 31.91 7.74 0.04
CA VAL A 390 30.51 8.07 0.27
C VAL A 390 30.11 9.21 -0.67
N ASP A 391 29.02 9.02 -1.41
CA ASP A 391 28.34 10.10 -2.11
C ASP A 391 27.12 10.55 -1.30
N MET A 392 27.19 11.74 -0.70
CA MET A 392 26.11 12.27 0.14
C MET A 392 24.89 12.76 -0.67
N LYS A 393 25.05 13.04 -1.97
CA LYS A 393 23.94 13.45 -2.84
C LYS A 393 23.11 12.22 -3.22
N GLN A 394 23.78 11.12 -3.57
CA GLN A 394 23.12 9.87 -3.94
C GLN A 394 22.88 8.93 -2.75
N LYS A 395 23.45 9.22 -1.57
CA LYS A 395 23.48 8.34 -0.38
C LYS A 395 24.00 6.92 -0.73
N THR A 396 24.92 6.84 -1.68
CA THR A 396 25.58 5.60 -2.13
C THR A 396 26.98 5.49 -1.54
N LEU A 397 27.48 4.26 -1.49
CA LEU A 397 28.75 3.95 -0.86
C LEU A 397 29.48 2.92 -1.72
N GLU A 398 30.71 3.23 -2.11
CA GLU A 398 31.52 2.39 -2.97
C GLU A 398 32.80 1.97 -2.25
N MET A 399 33.10 0.68 -2.28
CA MET A 399 34.30 0.14 -1.68
C MET A 399 35.50 0.30 -2.63
N THR A 400 36.61 0.79 -2.10
CA THR A 400 37.86 0.92 -2.88
C THR A 400 38.63 -0.41 -2.89
N GLU A 401 39.67 -0.50 -3.72
CA GLU A 401 40.61 -1.62 -3.68
C GLU A 401 41.25 -1.80 -2.30
N LYS A 402 41.68 -0.70 -1.69
CA LYS A 402 42.21 -0.67 -0.32
C LYS A 402 41.22 -1.20 0.72
N GLY A 403 39.91 -0.96 0.53
CA GLY A 403 38.86 -1.53 1.37
C GLY A 403 38.64 -3.02 1.15
N ARG A 404 38.69 -3.47 -0.11
CA ARG A 404 38.56 -4.89 -0.48
C ARG A 404 39.71 -5.71 0.09
N GLU A 405 40.95 -5.24 -0.02
CA GLU A 405 42.13 -5.89 0.56
C GLU A 405 42.07 -5.97 2.09
N PHE A 406 41.47 -4.97 2.75
CA PHE A 406 41.38 -4.93 4.21
C PHE A 406 40.39 -5.97 4.77
N ILE A 407 39.31 -6.27 4.03
CA ILE A 407 38.21 -7.12 4.50
C ILE A 407 38.36 -8.59 4.07
N THR A 408 39.21 -8.88 3.09
CA THR A 408 39.57 -10.25 2.67
C THR A 408 40.67 -10.84 3.55
N THR A 409 40.64 -12.16 3.75
CA THR A 409 41.73 -12.90 4.39
C THR A 409 42.66 -13.55 3.36
N ASP A 410 43.90 -13.85 3.74
CA ASP A 410 44.93 -14.47 2.86
C ASP A 410 44.48 -15.78 2.18
N LYS A 411 43.45 -16.46 2.70
CA LYS A 411 42.90 -17.71 2.15
C LYS A 411 41.76 -17.50 1.15
N GLU A 412 41.08 -16.36 1.19
CA GLU A 412 39.90 -16.07 0.37
C GLU A 412 40.27 -15.39 -0.97
N GLY A 413 41.38 -14.65 -0.99
CA GLY A 413 41.98 -14.05 -2.20
C GLY A 413 41.02 -13.20 -3.03
N ASP A 414 41.32 -13.07 -4.33
CA ASP A 414 40.57 -12.24 -5.28
C ASP A 414 39.13 -12.74 -5.54
N GLN A 415 38.85 -14.01 -5.22
CA GLN A 415 37.53 -14.62 -5.49
C GLN A 415 36.44 -14.19 -4.49
N PHE A 416 36.80 -13.45 -3.43
CA PHE A 416 35.85 -13.01 -2.43
C PHE A 416 34.83 -11.98 -2.95
N PHE A 417 35.25 -11.10 -3.86
CA PHE A 417 34.41 -10.03 -4.44
C PHE A 417 34.02 -10.27 -5.91
N VAL A 418 34.49 -11.36 -6.52
CA VAL A 418 34.21 -11.67 -7.93
C VAL A 418 32.95 -12.51 -8.04
N ILE A 419 31.89 -11.91 -8.58
CA ILE A 419 30.67 -12.62 -8.95
C ILE A 419 30.91 -13.31 -10.30
N PRO A 420 30.66 -14.62 -10.42
CA PRO A 420 30.75 -15.31 -11.71
C PRO A 420 29.72 -14.74 -12.69
N ASP A 421 30.11 -14.50 -13.93
CA ASP A 421 29.18 -14.13 -14.99
C ASP A 421 28.37 -15.37 -15.39
N LEU A 422 27.10 -15.39 -15.01
CA LEU A 422 26.21 -16.52 -15.29
C LEU A 422 26.21 -16.88 -16.78
N GLY A 423 26.12 -15.91 -17.69
CA GLY A 423 26.01 -16.19 -19.13
C GLY A 423 27.28 -16.80 -19.73
N THR A 424 28.43 -16.26 -19.34
CA THR A 424 29.74 -16.75 -19.80
C THR A 424 30.04 -18.13 -19.21
N GLU A 425 29.83 -18.32 -17.90
CA GLU A 425 30.07 -19.59 -17.21
C GLU A 425 29.07 -20.68 -17.63
N THR A 426 27.80 -20.36 -17.88
CA THR A 426 26.83 -21.33 -18.40
C THR A 426 27.22 -21.82 -19.79
N SER A 427 27.72 -20.93 -20.65
CA SER A 427 28.17 -21.29 -22.01
C SER A 427 29.37 -22.25 -21.95
N ILE A 428 30.34 -21.98 -21.08
CA ILE A 428 31.49 -22.85 -20.86
C ILE A 428 31.05 -24.23 -20.34
N ILE A 429 30.15 -24.27 -19.35
CA ILE A 429 29.62 -25.54 -18.81
C ILE A 429 28.88 -26.32 -19.90
N GLU A 430 28.09 -25.66 -20.74
CA GLU A 430 27.38 -26.32 -21.83
C GLU A 430 28.33 -26.91 -22.88
N GLU A 431 29.37 -26.20 -23.28
CA GLU A 431 30.40 -26.71 -24.19
C GLU A 431 31.13 -27.94 -23.61
N GLU A 432 31.48 -27.91 -22.31
CA GLU A 432 32.12 -29.04 -21.63
C GLU A 432 31.21 -30.27 -21.55
N ILE A 433 29.92 -30.06 -21.24
CA ILE A 433 28.92 -31.12 -21.14
C ILE A 433 28.68 -31.75 -22.52
N GLU A 434 28.57 -30.93 -23.57
CA GLU A 434 28.38 -31.42 -24.93
C GLU A 434 29.58 -32.26 -25.41
N LYS A 435 30.80 -31.81 -25.08
CA LYS A 435 32.03 -32.56 -25.39
C LYS A 435 32.07 -33.89 -24.64
N MET A 436 31.77 -33.90 -23.34
CA MET A 436 31.73 -35.10 -22.51
C MET A 436 30.69 -36.11 -23.03
N GLN A 437 29.53 -35.63 -23.47
CA GLN A 437 28.49 -36.46 -24.06
C GLN A 437 28.97 -37.13 -25.35
N LYS A 438 29.59 -36.37 -26.25
CA LYS A 438 30.12 -36.89 -27.52
C LYS A 438 31.20 -37.95 -27.31
N GLU A 439 32.15 -37.71 -26.40
CA GLU A 439 33.23 -38.66 -26.09
C GLU A 439 32.69 -39.97 -25.50
N ARG A 440 31.80 -39.91 -24.49
CA ARG A 440 31.25 -41.10 -23.83
C ARG A 440 30.32 -41.92 -24.75
N ILE A 441 29.59 -41.28 -25.65
CA ILE A 441 28.74 -41.99 -26.63
C ILE A 441 29.61 -42.68 -27.70
N ALA A 442 30.64 -42.00 -28.21
CA ALA A 442 31.55 -42.57 -29.21
C ALA A 442 32.28 -43.83 -28.69
N GLU A 443 32.66 -43.87 -27.40
CA GLU A 443 33.26 -45.06 -26.78
C GLU A 443 32.34 -46.29 -26.79
N ILE A 444 31.03 -46.09 -26.67
CA ILE A 444 30.04 -47.19 -26.69
C ILE A 444 29.71 -47.62 -28.13
N GLU A 445 29.65 -46.66 -29.06
CA GLU A 445 29.36 -46.95 -30.47
C GLU A 445 30.46 -47.80 -31.13
N VAL A 446 31.73 -47.49 -30.81
CA VAL A 446 32.93 -48.18 -31.35
C VAL A 446 33.16 -49.57 -30.72
N ASN A 447 32.44 -49.94 -29.67
CA ASN A 447 32.62 -51.23 -29.02
C ASN A 447 31.87 -52.35 -29.76
N ASP A 448 32.61 -53.17 -30.52
CA ASP A 448 32.06 -54.28 -31.32
C ASP A 448 31.53 -55.47 -30.50
N GLU A 449 31.74 -55.51 -29.18
CA GLU A 449 31.26 -56.61 -28.31
C GLU A 449 29.79 -56.46 -27.86
N PHE A 450 29.19 -55.29 -28.02
CA PHE A 450 27.80 -55.02 -27.60
C PHE A 450 26.80 -55.18 -28.75
N SER A 451 25.64 -55.78 -28.48
CA SER A 451 24.51 -55.78 -29.43
C SER A 451 23.93 -54.37 -29.57
N ASP A 452 23.32 -54.09 -30.73
CA ASP A 452 22.73 -52.77 -31.02
C ASP A 452 21.70 -52.34 -29.96
N ASP A 453 20.90 -53.29 -29.46
CA ASP A 453 19.89 -53.05 -28.42
C ASP A 453 20.53 -52.69 -27.05
N TYR A 454 21.69 -53.29 -26.74
CA TYR A 454 22.44 -52.97 -25.52
C TYR A 454 23.19 -51.63 -25.64
N LYS A 455 23.73 -51.32 -26.82
CA LYS A 455 24.34 -50.01 -27.11
C LYS A 455 23.34 -48.87 -26.90
N ASN A 456 22.14 -49.01 -27.45
CA ASN A 456 21.07 -48.00 -27.31
C ASN A 456 20.71 -47.74 -25.85
N LYS A 457 20.49 -48.81 -25.07
CA LYS A 457 20.19 -48.69 -23.63
C LYS A 457 21.32 -48.02 -22.85
N LYS A 458 22.58 -48.32 -23.19
CA LYS A 458 23.75 -47.74 -22.50
C LYS A 458 23.95 -46.26 -22.86
N ILE A 459 23.70 -45.89 -24.12
CA ILE A 459 23.71 -44.50 -24.57
C ILE A 459 22.64 -43.68 -23.83
N GLU A 460 21.46 -44.26 -23.60
CA GLU A 460 20.38 -43.62 -22.85
C GLU A 460 20.72 -43.42 -21.36
N GLU A 461 21.34 -44.42 -20.72
CA GLU A 461 21.90 -44.29 -19.36
C GLU A 461 22.96 -43.17 -19.30
N ILE A 462 23.88 -43.10 -20.26
CA ILE A 462 24.91 -42.05 -20.34
C ILE A 462 24.28 -40.66 -20.54
N ARG A 463 23.27 -40.53 -21.41
CA ARG A 463 22.55 -39.26 -21.60
C ARG A 463 21.88 -38.80 -20.31
N SER A 464 21.27 -39.73 -19.56
CA SER A 464 20.68 -39.43 -18.25
C SER A 464 21.73 -39.00 -17.21
N GLU A 465 22.87 -39.69 -17.14
CA GLU A 465 23.98 -39.32 -16.25
C GLU A 465 24.55 -37.94 -16.59
N VAL A 466 24.78 -37.65 -17.87
CA VAL A 466 25.29 -36.35 -18.34
C VAL A 466 24.29 -35.24 -18.07
N LYS A 467 22.99 -35.49 -18.24
CA LYS A 467 21.93 -34.53 -17.89
C LYS A 467 21.93 -34.22 -16.39
N GLN A 468 22.06 -35.23 -15.53
CA GLN A 468 22.16 -35.03 -14.09
C GLN A 468 23.43 -34.26 -13.69
N GLU A 469 24.55 -34.50 -14.36
CA GLU A 469 25.80 -33.76 -14.13
C GLU A 469 25.67 -32.29 -14.56
N ARG A 470 25.03 -32.02 -15.70
CA ARG A 470 24.68 -30.66 -16.15
C ARG A 470 23.84 -29.94 -15.10
N GLU A 471 22.75 -30.55 -14.66
CA GLU A 471 21.86 -29.97 -13.64
C GLU A 471 22.61 -29.69 -12.33
N LYS A 472 23.49 -30.59 -11.88
CA LYS A 472 24.33 -30.37 -10.68
C LYS A 472 25.26 -29.17 -10.84
N ARG A 473 25.98 -29.06 -11.96
CA ARG A 473 26.92 -27.94 -12.21
C ARG A 473 26.20 -26.60 -12.33
N PHE A 474 25.03 -26.57 -12.99
CA PHE A 474 24.19 -25.38 -13.06
C PHE A 474 23.68 -24.96 -11.68
N ASN A 475 23.17 -25.92 -10.89
CA ASN A 475 22.72 -25.68 -9.53
C ASN A 475 23.87 -25.17 -8.64
N GLU A 476 25.08 -25.71 -8.80
CA GLU A 476 26.26 -25.24 -8.08
C GLU A 476 26.68 -23.83 -8.49
N LEU A 477 26.68 -23.51 -9.78
CA LEU A 477 26.96 -22.18 -10.29
C LEU A 477 25.94 -21.15 -9.75
N HIS A 478 24.65 -21.47 -9.81
CA HIS A 478 23.58 -20.63 -9.27
C HIS A 478 23.71 -20.45 -7.75
N ARG A 479 24.04 -21.52 -7.02
CA ARG A 479 24.33 -21.45 -5.58
C ARG A 479 25.50 -20.51 -5.29
N LEU A 480 26.61 -20.62 -6.02
CA LEU A 480 27.80 -19.77 -5.84
C LEU A 480 27.50 -18.31 -6.19
N PHE A 481 26.76 -18.06 -7.26
CA PHE A 481 26.30 -16.74 -7.65
C PHE A 481 25.44 -16.11 -6.54
N ALA A 482 24.43 -16.83 -6.06
CA ALA A 482 23.55 -16.36 -4.98
C ALA A 482 24.32 -16.13 -3.67
N GLU A 483 25.21 -17.05 -3.29
CA GLU A 483 26.00 -16.94 -2.06
C GLU A 483 26.92 -15.71 -2.07
N ARG A 484 27.65 -15.49 -3.17
CA ARG A 484 28.56 -14.34 -3.32
C ARG A 484 27.79 -13.02 -3.44
N GLY A 485 26.70 -13.00 -4.20
CA GLY A 485 25.82 -11.83 -4.33
C GLY A 485 25.28 -11.40 -2.97
N ASP A 486 24.69 -12.33 -2.21
CA ASP A 486 24.18 -12.08 -0.86
C ASP A 486 25.26 -11.54 0.08
N ARG A 487 26.49 -12.06 0.01
CA ARG A 487 27.59 -11.62 0.87
C ARG A 487 28.00 -10.18 0.57
N ILE A 488 28.18 -9.84 -0.71
CA ILE A 488 28.50 -8.47 -1.15
C ILE A 488 27.39 -7.52 -0.71
N HIS A 489 26.14 -7.95 -0.88
CA HIS A 489 24.97 -7.19 -0.41
C HIS A 489 25.01 -6.92 1.08
N THR A 490 25.23 -7.97 1.88
CA THR A 490 25.34 -7.90 3.35
C THR A 490 26.42 -6.91 3.79
N ILE A 491 27.60 -6.94 3.13
CA ILE A 491 28.71 -6.01 3.40
C ILE A 491 28.30 -4.57 3.11
N ASN A 492 27.67 -4.32 1.96
CA ASN A 492 27.23 -2.99 1.57
C ASN A 492 26.17 -2.43 2.53
N GLN A 493 25.20 -3.25 2.95
CA GLN A 493 24.18 -2.83 3.91
C GLN A 493 24.77 -2.54 5.30
N LEU A 494 25.70 -3.37 5.77
CA LEU A 494 26.45 -3.10 7.01
C LEU A 494 27.26 -1.81 6.90
N LEU A 495 28.00 -1.60 5.81
CA LEU A 495 28.74 -0.35 5.59
C LEU A 495 27.81 0.85 5.62
N LYS A 496 26.68 0.78 4.93
CA LYS A 496 25.65 1.83 4.93
C LYS A 496 25.12 2.10 6.34
N ALA A 497 24.76 1.06 7.08
CA ALA A 497 24.27 1.16 8.46
C ALA A 497 25.29 1.80 9.43
N TYR A 498 26.58 1.50 9.29
CA TYR A 498 27.63 2.06 10.15
C TYR A 498 28.05 3.48 9.77
N THR A 499 27.77 3.93 8.55
CA THR A 499 28.28 5.20 8.01
C THR A 499 27.24 6.28 7.85
N LEU A 500 26.05 5.94 7.34
CA LEU A 500 24.99 6.89 7.05
C LEU A 500 23.97 6.99 8.18
N PHE A 501 23.78 5.93 8.96
CA PHE A 501 22.75 5.87 10.00
C PHE A 501 23.37 5.97 11.39
N GLU A 502 22.95 6.92 12.20
CA GLU A 502 23.35 7.12 13.60
C GLU A 502 22.14 6.93 14.52
N ARG A 503 22.42 6.36 15.69
CA ARG A 503 21.42 6.19 16.73
C ARG A 503 21.04 7.55 17.30
N GLU A 504 19.76 7.73 17.60
CA GLU A 504 19.09 8.97 18.03
C GLU A 504 18.96 10.05 16.93
N GLU A 505 19.48 9.83 15.71
CA GLU A 505 19.26 10.69 14.54
C GLU A 505 18.26 10.01 13.58
N GLU A 506 18.65 8.91 12.94
CA GLU A 506 17.80 8.20 11.97
C GLU A 506 17.01 7.03 12.57
N TYR A 507 17.44 6.50 13.73
CA TYR A 507 16.74 5.42 14.43
C TYR A 507 17.02 5.45 15.94
N ILE A 508 16.16 4.82 16.72
CA ILE A 508 16.40 4.53 18.15
C ILE A 508 16.35 3.03 18.40
N VAL A 509 16.89 2.62 19.55
CA VAL A 509 16.78 1.24 20.04
C VAL A 509 15.95 1.24 21.31
N GLN A 510 14.77 0.64 21.26
CA GLN A 510 13.82 0.56 22.38
C GLN A 510 13.23 -0.85 22.46
N ASP A 511 13.10 -1.38 23.68
CA ASP A 511 12.63 -2.75 23.95
C ASP A 511 13.39 -3.85 23.19
N GLY A 512 14.69 -3.62 22.97
CA GLY A 512 15.54 -4.54 22.19
C GLY A 512 15.09 -4.66 20.73
N LYS A 513 14.55 -3.58 20.14
CA LYS A 513 14.21 -3.45 18.72
C LYS A 513 14.68 -2.12 18.16
N VAL A 514 15.05 -2.11 16.88
CA VAL A 514 15.34 -0.88 16.14
C VAL A 514 14.02 -0.26 15.71
N GLN A 515 13.85 1.03 15.96
CA GLN A 515 12.69 1.80 15.51
C GLN A 515 13.18 3.01 14.75
N ILE A 516 12.64 3.22 13.54
CA ILE A 516 13.07 4.32 12.66
C ILE A 516 12.60 5.64 13.26
N VAL A 517 13.44 6.67 13.18
CA VAL A 517 13.07 8.05 13.50
C VAL A 517 12.92 8.80 12.19
N ASP A 518 11.77 9.43 12.02
CA ASP A 518 11.56 10.37 10.91
C ASP A 518 12.46 11.59 11.10
N GLU A 519 13.38 11.82 10.16
CA GLU A 519 14.35 12.93 10.16
C GLU A 519 13.68 14.33 10.27
N HIS A 520 12.43 14.49 9.80
CA HIS A 520 11.74 15.79 9.72
C HIS A 520 10.72 15.99 10.84
N THR A 521 10.14 14.91 11.38
CA THR A 521 9.14 15.01 12.46
C THR A 521 9.69 14.60 13.83
N GLY A 522 10.87 13.96 13.88
CA GLY A 522 11.46 13.37 15.07
C GLY A 522 10.61 12.25 15.68
N ARG A 523 9.62 11.74 14.94
CA ARG A 523 8.69 10.70 15.40
C ARG A 523 9.33 9.33 15.24
N VAL A 524 9.09 8.48 16.23
CA VAL A 524 9.45 7.07 16.16
C VAL A 524 8.38 6.33 15.36
N LEU A 525 8.77 5.79 14.20
CA LEU A 525 7.92 5.05 13.28
C LEU A 525 7.88 3.57 13.69
N SER A 526 7.09 3.26 14.71
CA SER A 526 6.94 1.88 15.19
C SER A 526 6.29 0.97 14.14
N GLY A 527 6.88 -0.19 13.88
CA GLY A 527 6.38 -1.15 12.89
C GLY A 527 6.99 -1.02 11.51
N ARG A 528 7.63 0.12 11.20
CA ARG A 528 8.38 0.34 9.96
C ARG A 528 9.77 -0.28 10.01
N ARG A 529 10.26 -0.70 8.85
CA ARG A 529 11.61 -1.23 8.66
C ARG A 529 12.24 -0.62 7.41
N TYR A 530 13.56 -0.52 7.41
CA TYR A 530 14.29 -0.18 6.20
C TYR A 530 14.33 -1.40 5.27
N SER A 531 14.08 -1.18 3.99
CA SER A 531 14.06 -2.22 2.97
C SER A 531 15.46 -2.79 2.69
N ASP A 532 15.50 -3.85 1.88
CA ASP A 532 16.72 -4.33 1.23
C ASP A 532 17.84 -4.76 2.20
N GLY A 533 17.47 -5.34 3.36
CA GLY A 533 18.46 -5.83 4.33
C GLY A 533 19.06 -4.76 5.24
N LEU A 534 18.79 -3.47 4.98
CA LEU A 534 19.36 -2.36 5.77
C LEU A 534 18.88 -2.37 7.22
N HIS A 535 17.63 -2.74 7.48
CA HIS A 535 17.13 -2.82 8.86
C HIS A 535 17.83 -3.92 9.63
N GLN A 536 18.04 -5.08 9.00
CA GLN A 536 18.79 -6.20 9.56
C GLN A 536 20.24 -5.81 9.81
N ALA A 537 20.85 -5.00 8.93
CA ALA A 537 22.19 -4.47 9.14
C ALA A 537 22.27 -3.51 10.34
N ILE A 538 21.25 -2.68 10.57
CA ILE A 538 21.18 -1.79 11.74
C ILE A 538 20.90 -2.59 13.02
N GLU A 539 20.02 -3.59 12.98
CA GLU A 539 19.80 -4.53 14.09
C GLU A 539 21.09 -5.25 14.45
N ALA A 540 21.82 -5.76 13.44
CA ALA A 540 23.12 -6.39 13.62
C ALA A 540 24.12 -5.40 14.24
N LYS A 541 24.25 -4.18 13.70
CA LYS A 541 25.12 -3.11 14.23
C LYS A 541 24.86 -2.87 15.72
N GLU A 542 23.61 -2.71 16.11
CA GLU A 542 23.20 -2.40 17.50
C GLU A 542 23.18 -3.61 18.44
N ASN A 543 23.58 -4.81 17.97
CA ASN A 543 23.48 -6.07 18.71
C ASN A 543 22.05 -6.41 19.17
N VAL A 544 21.08 -6.06 18.34
CA VAL A 544 19.67 -6.37 18.51
C VAL A 544 19.37 -7.70 17.83
N LYS A 545 18.33 -8.42 18.28
CA LYS A 545 17.88 -9.65 17.62
C LYS A 545 17.48 -9.32 16.17
N ILE A 546 18.24 -9.86 15.22
CA ILE A 546 17.98 -9.66 13.79
C ILE A 546 16.66 -10.35 13.43
N GLU A 547 15.67 -9.56 13.02
CA GLU A 547 14.39 -10.10 12.57
C GLU A 547 14.56 -10.65 11.12
N ALA A 548 13.89 -11.75 10.77
CA ALA A 548 14.01 -12.35 9.42
C ALA A 548 13.71 -11.33 8.31
N ALA A 549 14.35 -11.51 7.15
CA ALA A 549 14.04 -10.76 5.94
C ALA A 549 12.53 -10.81 5.67
N THR A 550 11.97 -9.69 5.24
CA THR A 550 10.56 -9.59 4.89
C THR A 550 10.42 -9.61 3.38
N GLN A 551 9.44 -10.35 2.87
CA GLN A 551 9.07 -10.36 1.46
C GLN A 551 7.69 -9.76 1.27
N THR A 552 7.49 -9.11 0.12
CA THR A 552 6.19 -8.61 -0.34
C THR A 552 5.25 -9.79 -0.56
N TYR A 553 4.14 -9.84 0.17
CA TYR A 553 3.06 -10.80 -0.06
C TYR A 553 2.02 -10.25 -1.03
N ALA A 554 1.70 -8.97 -0.90
CA ALA A 554 0.74 -8.29 -1.75
C ALA A 554 1.06 -6.80 -1.80
N THR A 555 0.80 -6.17 -2.94
CA THR A 555 1.00 -4.74 -3.15
C THR A 555 -0.05 -4.19 -4.10
N ILE A 556 -0.48 -2.94 -3.91
CA ILE A 556 -1.34 -2.19 -4.86
C ILE A 556 -1.09 -0.68 -4.72
N THR A 557 -1.12 0.06 -5.82
CA THR A 557 -1.15 1.53 -5.77
C THR A 557 -2.56 2.05 -5.48
N LEU A 558 -2.69 3.19 -4.79
CA LEU A 558 -4.00 3.82 -4.56
C LEU A 558 -4.71 4.13 -5.89
N GLN A 559 -3.94 4.50 -6.91
CA GLN A 559 -4.42 4.68 -8.28
C GLN A 559 -5.19 3.46 -8.78
N ASN A 560 -4.52 2.30 -8.82
CA ASN A 560 -5.13 1.08 -9.33
C ASN A 560 -6.21 0.53 -8.42
N TYR A 561 -6.13 0.77 -7.10
CA TYR A 561 -7.21 0.43 -6.18
C TYR A 561 -8.52 1.18 -6.53
N PHE A 562 -8.47 2.50 -6.65
CA PHE A 562 -9.68 3.28 -6.92
C PHE A 562 -10.22 3.10 -8.35
N ARG A 563 -9.36 2.74 -9.32
CA ARG A 563 -9.79 2.36 -10.69
C ARG A 563 -10.64 1.09 -10.76
N MET A 564 -10.71 0.30 -9.67
CA MET A 564 -11.56 -0.90 -9.64
C MET A 564 -13.03 -0.61 -9.34
N TYR A 565 -13.35 0.58 -8.83
CA TYR A 565 -14.73 0.94 -8.56
C TYR A 565 -15.47 1.16 -9.88
N HIS A 566 -16.69 0.60 -9.99
CA HIS A 566 -17.56 0.89 -11.13
C HIS A 566 -17.80 2.41 -11.26
N LYS A 567 -17.99 3.06 -10.11
CA LYS A 567 -18.24 4.50 -10.03
C LYS A 567 -17.32 5.16 -9.01
N LEU A 568 -16.66 6.24 -9.41
CA LEU A 568 -15.71 6.97 -8.57
C LEU A 568 -16.02 8.46 -8.62
N ALA A 569 -16.09 9.09 -7.45
CA ALA A 569 -16.32 10.50 -7.30
C ALA A 569 -15.42 11.09 -6.22
N GLY A 570 -15.29 12.41 -6.22
CA GLY A 570 -14.50 13.09 -5.19
C GLY A 570 -15.02 14.49 -4.89
N MET A 571 -14.59 15.01 -3.75
CA MET A 571 -14.83 16.40 -3.39
C MET A 571 -13.58 17.02 -2.79
N THR A 572 -13.33 18.29 -3.11
CA THR A 572 -12.23 19.04 -2.50
C THR A 572 -12.43 20.55 -2.72
N GLY A 573 -11.65 21.38 -2.03
CA GLY A 573 -11.63 22.83 -2.27
C GLY A 573 -10.76 23.27 -3.44
N THR A 574 -9.90 22.38 -3.97
CA THR A 574 -8.77 22.75 -4.84
C THR A 574 -8.40 21.64 -5.83
N ALA A 575 -9.30 21.23 -6.72
CA ALA A 575 -9.03 20.17 -7.71
C ALA A 575 -8.59 20.71 -9.08
N ALA A 576 -9.03 21.90 -9.48
CA ALA A 576 -8.85 22.43 -10.83
C ALA A 576 -7.39 22.64 -11.24
N THR A 577 -6.47 22.73 -10.28
CA THR A 577 -5.02 22.79 -10.57
C THR A 577 -4.49 21.49 -11.15
N GLU A 578 -5.06 20.35 -10.75
CA GLU A 578 -4.64 18.99 -11.13
C GLU A 578 -5.68 18.29 -12.03
N GLU A 579 -6.58 19.04 -12.68
CA GLU A 579 -7.63 18.48 -13.56
C GLU A 579 -7.04 17.54 -14.63
N GLY A 580 -5.87 17.88 -15.17
CA GLY A 580 -5.18 17.03 -16.15
C GLY A 580 -4.77 15.67 -15.57
N GLU A 581 -4.25 15.63 -14.34
CA GLU A 581 -3.85 14.39 -13.67
C GLU A 581 -5.05 13.53 -13.31
N PHE A 582 -6.13 14.14 -12.79
CA PHE A 582 -7.37 13.42 -12.48
C PHE A 582 -8.00 12.76 -13.71
N ASN A 583 -8.04 13.48 -14.82
CA ASN A 583 -8.60 12.96 -16.07
C ASN A 583 -7.70 11.87 -16.68
N GLU A 584 -6.37 12.09 -16.72
CA GLU A 584 -5.43 11.15 -17.34
C GLU A 584 -5.32 9.81 -16.57
N ILE A 585 -5.36 9.84 -15.23
CA ILE A 585 -5.16 8.65 -14.39
C ILE A 585 -6.49 7.96 -14.04
N TYR A 586 -7.52 8.75 -13.70
CA TYR A 586 -8.76 8.23 -13.10
C TYR A 586 -9.99 8.42 -13.97
N SER A 587 -9.86 9.06 -15.15
CA SER A 587 -11.01 9.48 -15.96
C SER A 587 -11.98 10.39 -15.21
N LEU A 588 -11.51 11.11 -14.18
CA LEU A 588 -12.31 12.01 -13.36
C LEU A 588 -12.24 13.44 -13.87
N ASP A 589 -13.40 13.99 -14.19
CA ASP A 589 -13.55 15.39 -14.57
C ASP A 589 -13.72 16.29 -13.36
N VAL A 590 -13.25 17.55 -13.42
CA VAL A 590 -13.37 18.52 -12.32
C VAL A 590 -14.46 19.56 -12.63
N THR A 591 -15.49 19.58 -11.79
CA THR A 591 -16.56 20.59 -11.85
C THR A 591 -16.36 21.63 -10.74
N VAL A 592 -16.04 22.87 -11.11
CA VAL A 592 -15.92 23.98 -10.16
C VAL A 592 -17.29 24.49 -9.76
N ILE A 593 -17.68 24.22 -8.51
CA ILE A 593 -19.00 24.56 -7.97
C ILE A 593 -18.98 26.04 -7.50
N PRO A 594 -19.99 26.85 -7.85
CA PRO A 594 -20.08 28.22 -7.35
C PRO A 594 -20.28 28.25 -5.83
N THR A 595 -19.75 29.28 -5.19
CA THR A 595 -19.95 29.50 -3.74
C THR A 595 -21.37 30.01 -3.48
N ASN A 596 -21.99 29.57 -2.38
CA ASN A 596 -23.32 30.04 -1.96
C ASN A 596 -23.35 31.57 -1.77
N ARG A 597 -22.27 32.13 -1.24
CA ARG A 597 -22.06 33.57 -1.07
C ARG A 597 -20.72 33.99 -1.69
N PRO A 598 -20.62 35.20 -2.27
CA PRO A 598 -19.39 35.66 -2.90
C PRO A 598 -18.27 35.80 -1.87
N ILE A 599 -17.06 35.40 -2.26
CA ILE A 599 -15.86 35.55 -1.42
C ILE A 599 -15.47 37.03 -1.37
N VAL A 600 -15.36 37.60 -0.17
CA VAL A 600 -14.96 39.00 0.09
C VAL A 600 -13.61 39.11 0.81
N ARG A 601 -12.85 38.01 0.87
CA ARG A 601 -11.53 37.93 1.49
C ARG A 601 -10.52 38.77 0.72
N ASP A 602 -9.68 39.51 1.44
CA ASP A 602 -8.57 40.28 0.87
C ASP A 602 -7.30 39.41 0.80
N ASP A 603 -6.89 39.05 -0.42
CA ASP A 603 -5.68 38.26 -0.67
C ASP A 603 -4.53 39.19 -1.05
N LYS A 604 -3.62 39.45 -0.09
CA LYS A 604 -2.49 40.36 -0.27
C LYS A 604 -1.33 39.72 -1.03
N GLU A 605 -0.54 40.58 -1.68
CA GLU A 605 0.66 40.22 -2.46
C GLU A 605 1.81 39.76 -1.56
N ASP A 606 2.56 38.74 -1.96
CA ASP A 606 3.63 38.13 -1.15
C ASP A 606 4.70 39.14 -0.70
N LEU A 607 5.09 39.06 0.58
CA LEU A 607 6.20 39.81 1.13
C LEU A 607 7.48 38.97 1.06
N ILE A 608 8.41 39.38 0.20
CA ILE A 608 9.63 38.63 -0.08
C ILE A 608 10.82 39.30 0.63
N PHE A 609 11.61 38.52 1.36
CA PHE A 609 12.75 38.96 2.16
C PHE A 609 14.04 38.30 1.70
N ARG A 610 15.17 38.95 1.98
CA ARG A 610 16.49 38.39 1.64
C ARG A 610 16.78 37.17 2.51
N THR A 611 16.58 37.28 3.83
CA THR A 611 16.92 36.22 4.79
C THR A 611 15.70 35.64 5.53
N LYS A 612 15.82 34.41 6.04
CA LYS A 612 14.78 33.80 6.91
C LYS A 612 14.57 34.60 8.19
N ARG A 613 15.63 35.22 8.72
CA ARG A 613 15.57 36.01 9.95
C ARG A 613 14.68 37.25 9.80
N GLU A 614 14.83 37.99 8.71
CA GLU A 614 13.99 39.16 8.40
C GLU A 614 12.53 38.75 8.20
N LYS A 615 12.32 37.69 7.41
CA LYS A 615 11.00 37.09 7.17
C LYS A 615 10.27 36.79 8.48
N PHE A 616 10.88 36.00 9.37
CA PHE A 616 10.25 35.61 10.63
C PHE A 616 10.00 36.79 11.56
N LYS A 617 10.89 37.79 11.59
CA LYS A 617 10.65 39.01 12.36
C LYS A 617 9.40 39.74 11.84
N ALA A 618 9.30 39.96 10.53
CA ALA A 618 8.15 40.61 9.92
C ALA A 618 6.84 39.85 10.14
N THR A 619 6.88 38.51 10.06
CA THR A 619 5.72 37.67 10.39
C THR A 619 5.26 37.87 11.83
N ILE A 620 6.18 37.85 12.81
CA ILE A 620 5.84 38.00 14.24
C ILE A 620 5.29 39.40 14.53
N ASP A 621 5.86 40.44 13.92
CA ASP A 621 5.36 41.81 14.08
C ASP A 621 3.94 41.95 13.52
N LYS A 622 3.64 41.27 12.41
CA LYS A 622 2.28 41.24 11.83
C LYS A 622 1.29 40.44 12.68
N ILE A 623 1.72 39.31 13.25
CA ILE A 623 0.89 38.54 14.21
C ILE A 623 0.56 39.40 15.43
N ARG A 624 1.53 40.15 15.96
CA ARG A 624 1.33 41.05 17.10
C ARG A 624 0.26 42.10 16.80
N GLU A 625 0.35 42.75 15.63
CA GLU A 625 -0.61 43.76 15.19
C GLU A 625 -2.06 43.23 15.20
N TYR A 626 -2.31 42.08 14.58
CA TYR A 626 -3.65 41.49 14.57
C TYR A 626 -4.12 41.04 15.96
N HIS A 627 -3.21 40.42 16.73
CA HIS A 627 -3.53 39.96 18.08
C HIS A 627 -3.94 41.11 19.00
N GLU A 628 -3.21 42.23 18.97
CA GLU A 628 -3.51 43.45 19.74
C GLU A 628 -4.83 44.11 19.30
N ASN A 629 -5.14 44.06 18.00
CA ASN A 629 -6.44 44.49 17.47
C ASN A 629 -7.58 43.49 17.78
N GLY A 630 -7.23 42.32 18.34
CA GLY A 630 -8.15 41.24 18.68
C GLY A 630 -8.72 40.50 17.48
N GLN A 631 -8.03 40.55 16.34
CA GLN A 631 -8.32 39.76 15.14
C GLN A 631 -7.63 38.39 15.28
N PRO A 632 -8.33 37.26 15.04
CA PRO A 632 -7.71 35.93 15.10
C PRO A 632 -6.75 35.70 13.94
N VAL A 633 -5.66 34.96 14.21
CA VAL A 633 -4.60 34.68 13.26
C VAL A 633 -4.32 33.18 13.17
N LEU A 634 -4.33 32.64 11.96
CA LEU A 634 -3.80 31.31 11.64
C LEU A 634 -2.50 31.45 10.87
N VAL A 635 -1.42 30.89 11.42
CA VAL A 635 -0.07 30.93 10.84
C VAL A 635 0.24 29.57 10.22
N GLY A 636 0.36 29.50 8.90
CA GLY A 636 0.75 28.30 8.17
C GLY A 636 2.27 28.19 8.03
N THR A 637 2.81 27.02 8.33
CA THR A 637 4.25 26.69 8.25
C THR A 637 4.45 25.44 7.42
N THR A 638 5.63 25.24 6.82
CA THR A 638 5.88 24.08 5.94
C THR A 638 6.48 22.87 6.68
N SER A 639 7.00 23.07 7.89
CA SER A 639 7.61 21.99 8.69
C SER A 639 7.43 22.23 10.19
N VAL A 640 7.54 21.15 10.97
CA VAL A 640 7.44 21.19 12.44
C VAL A 640 8.56 22.06 13.03
N ASP A 641 9.76 22.01 12.45
CA ASP A 641 10.88 22.84 12.91
C ASP A 641 10.59 24.34 12.78
N ILE A 642 9.90 24.74 11.70
CA ILE A 642 9.51 26.13 11.49
C ILE A 642 8.39 26.49 12.48
N SER A 643 7.39 25.63 12.69
CA SER A 643 6.32 25.90 13.65
C SER A 643 6.84 26.04 15.09
N GLU A 644 7.78 25.21 15.51
CA GLU A 644 8.48 25.30 16.80
C GLU A 644 9.36 26.56 16.90
N THR A 645 9.98 26.97 15.80
CA THR A 645 10.75 28.22 15.74
C THR A 645 9.85 29.44 15.90
N ILE A 646 8.73 29.50 15.17
CA ILE A 646 7.72 30.55 15.31
C ILE A 646 7.14 30.55 16.74
N SER A 647 6.82 29.39 17.29
CA SER A 647 6.32 29.22 18.67
C SER A 647 7.29 29.80 19.70
N ARG A 648 8.60 29.50 19.59
CA ARG A 648 9.63 30.09 20.46
C ARG A 648 9.70 31.61 20.32
N MET A 649 9.55 32.16 19.10
CA MET A 649 9.54 33.60 18.87
C MET A 649 8.28 34.27 19.45
N LEU A 650 7.10 33.66 19.30
CA LEU A 650 5.85 34.14 19.89
C LEU A 650 5.89 34.10 21.42
N LYS A 651 6.46 33.05 22.04
CA LYS A 651 6.71 32.97 23.49
C LYS A 651 7.59 34.13 23.97
N ARG A 652 8.68 34.44 23.25
CA ARG A 652 9.54 35.59 23.55
C ARG A 652 8.82 36.93 23.40
N ALA A 653 7.91 37.03 22.43
CA ALA A 653 7.05 38.19 22.22
C ALA A 653 5.86 38.26 23.21
N LYS A 654 5.71 37.28 24.11
CA LYS A 654 4.59 37.16 25.08
C LYS A 654 3.20 37.08 24.43
N ILE A 655 3.11 36.48 23.24
CA ILE A 655 1.85 36.27 22.52
C ILE A 655 1.34 34.85 22.84
N PRO A 656 0.18 34.69 23.51
CA PRO A 656 -0.45 33.38 23.71
C PRO A 656 -0.80 32.74 22.38
N HIS A 657 -0.45 31.47 22.19
CA HIS A 657 -0.72 30.75 20.96
C HIS A 657 -0.81 29.24 21.17
N ASN A 658 -1.45 28.57 20.22
CA ASN A 658 -1.48 27.11 20.12
C ASN A 658 -0.69 26.64 18.90
N VAL A 659 -0.15 25.42 18.94
CA VAL A 659 0.59 24.81 17.82
C VAL A 659 -0.09 23.50 17.43
N LEU A 660 -0.36 23.32 16.15
CA LEU A 660 -0.93 22.13 15.54
C LEU A 660 0.15 21.42 14.71
N ASN A 661 0.44 20.17 15.05
CA ASN A 661 1.56 19.40 14.48
C ASN A 661 1.11 18.08 13.83
N ALA A 662 -0.18 17.94 13.53
CA ALA A 662 -0.81 16.72 13.00
C ALA A 662 -0.50 15.47 13.83
N LYS A 663 -0.42 15.60 15.17
CA LYS A 663 -0.10 14.50 16.10
C LYS A 663 -1.34 13.90 16.77
N GLN A 664 -2.33 14.74 17.08
CA GLN A 664 -3.53 14.35 17.82
C GLN A 664 -4.76 14.99 17.18
N HIS A 665 -5.31 14.36 16.14
CA HIS A 665 -6.40 14.91 15.33
C HIS A 665 -7.62 15.37 16.14
N ALA A 666 -7.99 14.63 17.19
CA ALA A 666 -9.10 14.99 18.07
C ALA A 666 -8.82 16.29 18.86
N HIS A 667 -7.68 16.36 19.55
CA HIS A 667 -7.29 17.55 20.31
C HIS A 667 -7.03 18.76 19.40
N GLU A 668 -6.43 18.54 18.23
CA GLU A 668 -6.23 19.58 17.23
C GLU A 668 -7.56 20.12 16.71
N SER A 669 -8.56 19.27 16.51
CA SER A 669 -9.90 19.71 16.10
C SER A 669 -10.56 20.60 17.16
N GLU A 670 -10.37 20.32 18.45
CA GLU A 670 -10.82 21.20 19.54
C GLU A 670 -10.12 22.56 19.49
N ILE A 671 -8.79 22.58 19.30
CA ILE A 671 -8.03 23.83 19.18
C ILE A 671 -8.51 24.64 17.97
N VAL A 672 -8.74 24.00 16.82
CA VAL A 672 -9.20 24.64 15.59
C VAL A 672 -10.59 25.24 15.76
N ALA A 673 -11.49 24.56 16.48
CA ALA A 673 -12.83 25.08 16.78
C ALA A 673 -12.78 26.41 17.58
N HIS A 674 -11.73 26.60 18.40
CA HIS A 674 -11.51 27.83 19.16
C HIS A 674 -10.58 28.84 18.46
N ALA A 675 -10.02 28.52 17.29
CA ALA A 675 -9.10 29.40 16.57
C ALA A 675 -9.76 30.68 16.03
N GLY A 676 -11.09 30.71 15.91
CA GLY A 676 -11.86 31.88 15.47
C GLY A 676 -12.27 32.85 16.58
N GLN A 677 -11.74 32.69 17.81
CA GLN A 677 -12.02 33.58 18.93
C GLN A 677 -11.21 34.89 18.85
N PRO A 678 -11.70 36.02 19.40
CA PRO A 678 -10.99 37.30 19.32
C PRO A 678 -9.57 37.20 19.89
N GLY A 679 -8.58 37.61 19.10
CA GLY A 679 -7.16 37.58 19.48
C GLY A 679 -6.55 36.18 19.57
N ALA A 680 -7.24 35.11 19.14
CA ALA A 680 -6.63 33.78 19.10
C ALA A 680 -5.49 33.72 18.08
N VAL A 681 -4.37 33.08 18.46
CA VAL A 681 -3.24 32.82 17.56
C VAL A 681 -3.00 31.32 17.49
N THR A 682 -3.06 30.76 16.29
CA THR A 682 -2.87 29.33 16.05
C THR A 682 -1.79 29.15 15.00
N VAL A 683 -0.77 28.35 15.29
CA VAL A 683 0.28 27.98 14.34
C VAL A 683 -0.01 26.56 13.85
N ALA A 684 -0.12 26.37 12.54
CA ALA A 684 -0.38 25.09 11.92
C ALA A 684 0.81 24.66 11.06
N THR A 685 1.29 23.44 11.29
CA THR A 685 2.25 22.77 10.42
C THR A 685 1.52 22.18 9.22
N ASN A 686 1.94 22.56 8.02
CA ASN A 686 1.28 22.28 6.74
C ASN A 686 -0.22 22.58 6.81
N MET A 687 -1.01 21.52 6.83
CA MET A 687 -2.47 21.53 6.80
C MET A 687 -3.08 20.93 8.08
N ALA A 688 -2.34 20.91 9.19
CA ALA A 688 -2.84 20.42 10.49
C ALA A 688 -4.20 21.06 10.85
N GLY A 689 -5.11 20.26 11.41
CA GLY A 689 -6.50 20.68 11.60
C GLY A 689 -7.35 20.66 10.32
N ARG A 690 -7.02 19.80 9.34
CA ARG A 690 -7.86 19.55 8.15
C ARG A 690 -9.20 18.90 8.51
N GLY A 691 -10.22 19.17 7.70
CA GLY A 691 -11.57 18.65 7.92
C GLY A 691 -12.37 19.36 9.02
N THR A 692 -11.76 20.30 9.77
CA THR A 692 -12.44 21.08 10.82
C THR A 692 -12.60 22.55 10.40
N ASP A 693 -13.80 23.07 10.60
CA ASP A 693 -14.17 24.45 10.27
C ASP A 693 -13.80 25.44 11.39
N ILE A 694 -13.27 26.61 11.01
CA ILE A 694 -12.95 27.69 11.95
C ILE A 694 -14.12 28.66 11.97
N LYS A 695 -15.00 28.50 12.97
CA LYS A 695 -16.15 29.39 13.14
C LYS A 695 -15.72 30.69 13.81
N LEU A 696 -16.08 31.83 13.21
CA LEU A 696 -15.80 33.15 13.78
C LEU A 696 -16.76 33.44 14.93
N ALA A 697 -16.22 33.87 16.07
CA ALA A 697 -17.02 34.33 17.20
C ALA A 697 -17.73 35.66 16.90
N LEU A 698 -18.75 36.00 17.71
CA LEU A 698 -19.43 37.30 17.65
C LEU A 698 -18.40 38.44 17.84
N GLY A 699 -18.47 39.49 17.01
CA GLY A 699 -17.56 40.63 17.07
C GLY A 699 -16.26 40.49 16.26
N VAL A 700 -15.97 39.32 15.69
CA VAL A 700 -14.74 39.07 14.91
C VAL A 700 -14.87 39.57 13.47
N LYS A 701 -16.07 39.53 12.88
CA LYS A 701 -16.30 39.98 11.50
C LYS A 701 -16.03 41.48 11.36
N GLU A 702 -16.41 42.26 12.36
CA GLU A 702 -16.17 43.70 12.45
C GLU A 702 -14.68 44.05 12.59
N LYS A 703 -13.86 43.10 13.06
CA LYS A 703 -12.40 43.21 13.19
C LYS A 703 -11.64 42.75 11.95
N GLY A 704 -12.32 42.52 10.83
CA GLY A 704 -11.72 42.06 9.58
C GLY A 704 -11.73 40.54 9.38
N GLY A 705 -12.36 39.78 10.28
CA GLY A 705 -12.47 38.32 10.16
C GLY A 705 -11.17 37.57 10.47
N LEU A 706 -11.00 36.36 9.94
CA LEU A 706 -9.78 35.56 10.17
C LEU A 706 -8.63 36.02 9.27
N ALA A 707 -7.46 36.25 9.87
CA ALA A 707 -6.22 36.53 9.15
C ALA A 707 -5.40 35.24 8.97
N ILE A 708 -4.95 34.97 7.74
CA ILE A 708 -4.12 33.82 7.38
C ILE A 708 -2.73 34.30 6.98
N LEU A 709 -1.70 33.80 7.69
CA LEU A 709 -0.31 34.15 7.42
C LEU A 709 0.49 32.93 7.01
N GLY A 710 0.94 32.86 5.76
CA GLY A 710 1.87 31.81 5.30
C GLY A 710 3.32 32.21 5.58
N THR A 711 4.11 31.34 6.20
CA THR A 711 5.54 31.61 6.51
C THR A 711 6.52 31.14 5.43
N ALA A 712 6.00 30.48 4.41
CA ALA A 712 6.66 30.13 3.16
C ALA A 712 5.59 29.73 2.13
N ARG A 713 5.98 29.59 0.86
CA ARG A 713 5.19 28.90 -0.16
C ARG A 713 5.41 27.39 -0.04
N HIS A 714 4.35 26.62 -0.21
CA HIS A 714 4.48 25.17 -0.34
C HIS A 714 4.97 24.79 -1.75
N GLU A 715 5.40 23.55 -1.92
CA GLU A 715 5.79 22.99 -3.23
C GLU A 715 4.65 23.07 -4.25
N SER A 716 3.41 22.93 -3.79
CA SER A 716 2.21 23.04 -4.60
C SER A 716 1.40 24.29 -4.28
N ARG A 717 0.92 24.96 -5.32
CA ARG A 717 -0.01 26.09 -5.24
C ARG A 717 -1.34 25.67 -4.62
N ARG A 718 -1.72 24.40 -4.76
CA ARG A 718 -2.94 23.82 -4.20
C ARG A 718 -2.99 23.97 -2.68
N ILE A 719 -1.91 23.58 -2.00
CA ILE A 719 -1.80 23.65 -0.53
C ILE A 719 -1.85 25.11 -0.06
N ASP A 720 -1.23 26.03 -0.79
CA ASP A 720 -1.33 27.46 -0.48
C ASP A 720 -2.78 27.97 -0.60
N LEU A 721 -3.53 27.54 -1.62
CA LEU A 721 -4.94 27.90 -1.80
C LEU A 721 -5.82 27.31 -0.69
N GLN A 722 -5.53 26.09 -0.24
CA GLN A 722 -6.23 25.47 0.87
C GLN A 722 -6.01 26.25 2.18
N LEU A 723 -4.76 26.66 2.45
CA LEU A 723 -4.43 27.50 3.60
C LEU A 723 -5.20 28.84 3.54
N ARG A 724 -5.19 29.52 2.39
CA ARG A 724 -5.98 30.75 2.20
C ARG A 724 -7.48 30.50 2.44
N GLY A 725 -8.01 29.39 1.92
CA GLY A 725 -9.40 28.94 2.07
C GLY A 725 -9.85 28.65 3.51
N ARG A 726 -8.95 28.74 4.50
CA ARG A 726 -9.32 28.77 5.92
C ARG A 726 -10.06 30.06 6.30
N ALA A 727 -9.81 31.18 5.62
CA ALA A 727 -10.56 32.43 5.79
C ALA A 727 -11.52 32.71 4.62
N GLY A 728 -12.49 33.60 4.85
CA GLY A 728 -13.42 34.05 3.82
C GLY A 728 -14.61 33.13 3.55
N ARG A 729 -14.96 32.25 4.51
CA ARG A 729 -15.99 31.20 4.34
C ARG A 729 -17.40 31.80 4.35
N GLN A 730 -18.30 31.31 3.49
CA GLN A 730 -19.68 31.80 3.37
C GLN A 730 -19.80 33.34 3.26
N GLY A 731 -18.82 33.97 2.58
CA GLY A 731 -18.78 35.42 2.40
C GLY A 731 -18.35 36.21 3.64
N ASP A 732 -17.76 35.57 4.63
CA ASP A 732 -17.15 36.27 5.76
C ASP A 732 -15.94 37.12 5.31
N PRO A 733 -15.66 38.25 5.98
CA PRO A 733 -14.43 38.98 5.78
C PRO A 733 -13.23 38.13 6.23
N GLY A 734 -12.07 38.44 5.67
CA GLY A 734 -10.83 37.79 6.05
C GLY A 734 -9.67 38.37 5.27
N GLU A 735 -8.46 38.06 5.70
CA GLU A 735 -7.24 38.55 5.07
C GLU A 735 -6.24 37.40 4.90
N THR A 736 -5.50 37.36 3.79
CA THR A 736 -4.42 36.39 3.60
C THR A 736 -3.15 37.05 3.09
N GLN A 737 -1.99 36.58 3.57
CA GLN A 737 -0.69 37.17 3.26
C GLN A 737 0.41 36.10 3.41
N PHE A 738 1.30 35.96 2.43
CA PHE A 738 2.47 35.10 2.53
C PHE A 738 3.75 35.90 2.75
N PHE A 739 4.65 35.34 3.56
CA PHE A 739 5.99 35.82 3.85
C PHE A 739 6.97 34.79 3.30
N VAL A 740 7.87 35.20 2.40
CA VAL A 740 8.77 34.31 1.66
C VAL A 740 10.21 34.83 1.77
N SER A 741 11.19 33.94 1.80
CA SER A 741 12.61 34.31 1.76
C SER A 741 13.31 33.69 0.56
N LEU A 742 14.35 34.35 0.05
CA LEU A 742 15.24 33.77 -0.97
C LEU A 742 16.00 32.54 -0.47
N GLU A 743 16.18 32.40 0.85
CA GLU A 743 16.80 31.23 1.50
C GLU A 743 15.81 30.07 1.71
N ASP A 744 14.54 30.23 1.35
CA ASP A 744 13.55 29.16 1.47
C ASP A 744 13.85 28.03 0.47
N GLU A 745 13.51 26.80 0.85
CA GLU A 745 13.88 25.58 0.14
C GLU A 745 13.42 25.59 -1.33
N LEU A 746 12.18 26.04 -1.56
CA LEU A 746 11.60 26.23 -2.88
C LEU A 746 12.44 27.16 -3.78
N MET A 747 13.10 28.17 -3.21
CA MET A 747 13.95 29.10 -3.96
C MET A 747 15.35 28.52 -4.23
N THR A 748 15.88 27.73 -3.30
CA THR A 748 17.18 27.06 -3.45
C THR A 748 17.19 25.99 -4.54
N LEU A 749 16.08 25.26 -4.72
CA LEU A 749 15.94 24.19 -5.72
C LEU A 749 16.16 24.67 -7.18
N PHE A 750 16.04 25.97 -7.45
CA PHE A 750 16.12 26.51 -8.81
C PHE A 750 17.43 27.19 -9.15
N GLY A 751 18.47 27.11 -8.29
CA GLY A 751 19.78 27.73 -8.53
C GLY A 751 19.69 29.25 -8.80
N GLY A 752 18.54 29.83 -8.48
CA GLY A 752 18.19 31.21 -8.73
C GLY A 752 18.71 32.11 -7.64
N THR A 753 18.97 31.58 -6.44
CA THR A 753 19.53 32.31 -5.30
C THR A 753 20.78 33.07 -5.70
N ASP A 754 21.74 32.47 -6.41
CA ASP A 754 22.97 33.20 -6.77
C ASP A 754 22.76 34.27 -7.84
N ARG A 755 21.95 34.02 -8.88
CA ARG A 755 21.67 35.06 -9.90
C ARG A 755 20.79 36.18 -9.36
N ILE A 756 19.78 35.83 -8.58
CA ILE A 756 18.82 36.76 -7.97
C ILE A 756 19.53 37.58 -6.89
N ALA A 757 20.30 36.95 -6.01
CA ALA A 757 21.12 37.63 -5.01
C ALA A 757 22.17 38.53 -5.66
N ASN A 758 22.88 38.08 -6.70
CA ASN A 758 23.86 38.92 -7.41
C ASN A 758 23.22 40.13 -8.12
N ILE A 759 21.99 40.00 -8.63
CA ILE A 759 21.22 41.13 -9.19
C ILE A 759 20.77 42.08 -8.06
N MET A 760 20.42 41.54 -6.90
CA MET A 760 20.00 42.32 -5.73
C MET A 760 21.15 43.07 -5.06
N ASP A 761 22.33 42.47 -4.99
CA ASP A 761 23.55 43.11 -4.51
C ASP A 761 23.95 44.29 -5.41
N LYS A 762 23.62 44.23 -6.71
CA LYS A 762 23.75 45.37 -7.63
C LYS A 762 22.68 46.45 -7.46
N LEU A 763 21.53 46.11 -6.88
CA LEU A 763 20.39 47.02 -6.67
C LEU A 763 20.38 47.69 -5.29
N ASN A 764 21.31 47.33 -4.40
CA ASN A 764 21.60 48.00 -3.13
C ASN A 764 20.39 48.14 -2.18
N PHE A 765 19.57 47.08 -2.07
CA PHE A 765 18.45 47.01 -1.12
C PHE A 765 18.94 47.10 0.34
N ALA A 766 18.22 47.85 1.18
CA ALA A 766 18.55 47.96 2.60
C ALA A 766 18.16 46.68 3.37
N GLU A 767 18.87 46.38 4.47
CA GLU A 767 18.50 45.27 5.36
C GLU A 767 17.07 45.46 5.89
N GLY A 768 16.24 44.41 5.78
CA GLY A 768 14.83 44.41 6.18
C GLY A 768 13.84 45.01 5.18
N GLU A 769 14.26 45.44 3.99
CA GLU A 769 13.36 45.98 2.95
C GLU A 769 12.59 44.86 2.22
N VAL A 770 11.30 45.08 1.96
CA VAL A 770 10.47 44.10 1.25
C VAL A 770 10.75 44.16 -0.25
N ILE A 771 11.06 43.01 -0.83
CA ILE A 771 11.34 42.85 -2.25
C ILE A 771 10.02 42.63 -2.99
N GLN A 772 9.31 43.70 -3.35
CA GLN A 772 8.10 43.63 -4.17
C GLN A 772 8.40 43.94 -5.63
N HIS A 773 8.71 42.90 -6.43
CA HIS A 773 8.82 43.07 -7.87
C HIS A 773 8.13 41.92 -8.63
N PRO A 774 7.26 42.20 -9.62
CA PRO A 774 6.54 41.19 -10.40
C PRO A 774 7.38 40.05 -11.01
N TRP A 775 8.68 40.25 -11.27
CA TRP A 775 9.54 39.20 -11.80
C TRP A 775 9.87 38.13 -10.75
N VAL A 776 9.99 38.51 -9.47
CA VAL A 776 10.28 37.58 -8.36
C VAL A 776 9.04 36.71 -8.10
N THR A 777 7.86 37.32 -8.01
CA THR A 777 6.59 36.60 -7.87
C THR A 777 6.36 35.60 -9.01
N LYS A 778 6.60 36.01 -10.27
CA LYS A 778 6.53 35.08 -11.43
C LYS A 778 7.58 33.96 -11.37
N SER A 779 8.74 34.22 -10.79
CA SER A 779 9.79 33.20 -10.65
C SER A 779 9.38 32.15 -9.61
N LEU A 780 8.74 32.58 -8.52
CA LEU A 780 8.17 31.71 -7.49
C LEU A 780 7.03 30.83 -8.05
N GLU A 781 6.10 31.40 -8.82
CA GLU A 781 5.05 30.61 -9.49
C GLU A 781 5.62 29.57 -10.48
N ARG A 782 6.69 29.92 -11.21
CA ARG A 782 7.39 28.99 -12.11
C ARG A 782 8.09 27.88 -11.35
N ALA A 783 8.69 28.20 -10.20
CA ALA A 783 9.30 27.24 -9.31
C ALA A 783 8.28 26.20 -8.83
N GLN A 784 7.15 26.64 -8.26
CA GLN A 784 6.05 25.77 -7.83
C GLN A 784 5.56 24.87 -8.97
N LYS A 785 5.23 25.46 -10.13
CA LYS A 785 4.73 24.68 -11.28
C LYS A 785 5.74 23.62 -11.76
N LYS A 786 7.04 23.91 -11.69
CA LYS A 786 8.07 22.94 -12.09
C LYS A 786 8.24 21.83 -11.06
N VAL A 787 8.11 22.12 -9.77
CA VAL A 787 8.07 21.07 -8.71
C VAL A 787 6.83 20.20 -8.87
N GLU A 788 5.65 20.78 -9.10
CA GLU A 788 4.40 20.05 -9.37
C GLU A 788 4.54 19.13 -10.59
N GLN A 789 5.07 19.63 -11.70
CA GLN A 789 5.33 18.81 -12.90
C GLN A 789 6.31 17.66 -12.64
N ASN A 790 7.35 17.90 -11.84
CA ASN A 790 8.30 16.85 -11.47
C ASN A 790 7.61 15.77 -10.61
N ASN A 791 6.84 16.18 -9.59
CA ASN A 791 6.09 15.26 -8.74
C ASN A 791 5.06 14.45 -9.54
N PHE A 792 4.36 15.08 -10.48
CA PHE A 792 3.46 14.39 -11.41
C PHE A 792 4.20 13.34 -12.25
N SER A 793 5.37 13.69 -12.80
CA SER A 793 6.16 12.74 -13.61
C SER A 793 6.63 11.52 -12.81
N ILE A 794 6.96 11.70 -11.52
CA ILE A 794 7.34 10.61 -10.61
C ILE A 794 6.14 9.69 -10.38
N ARG A 795 4.98 10.24 -10.03
CA ARG A 795 3.75 9.46 -9.80
C ARG A 795 3.31 8.72 -11.05
N LYS A 796 3.34 9.39 -12.21
CA LYS A 796 3.00 8.78 -13.50
C LYS A 796 3.91 7.59 -13.81
N ARG A 797 5.23 7.75 -13.65
CA ARG A 797 6.17 6.66 -13.90
C ARG A 797 5.93 5.48 -12.96
N GLN A 798 5.68 5.76 -11.67
CA GLN A 798 5.37 4.71 -10.69
C GLN A 798 4.08 3.94 -11.04
N LEU A 799 3.04 4.65 -11.48
CA LEU A 799 1.81 4.06 -11.98
C LEU A 799 2.08 3.18 -13.21
N GLU A 800 2.90 3.64 -14.16
CA GLU A 800 3.24 2.86 -15.35
C GLU A 800 3.92 1.52 -15.03
N PHE A 801 4.76 1.47 -13.98
CA PHE A 801 5.34 0.22 -13.48
C PHE A 801 4.28 -0.65 -12.80
N ASP A 802 3.41 -0.07 -11.97
CA ASP A 802 2.34 -0.81 -11.29
C ASP A 802 1.25 -1.29 -12.25
N ASP A 803 0.99 -0.61 -13.37
CA ASP A 803 0.02 -1.03 -14.38
C ASP A 803 0.39 -2.37 -15.02
N VAL A 804 1.69 -2.65 -15.18
CA VAL A 804 2.18 -3.96 -15.62
C VAL A 804 1.80 -5.03 -14.59
N LEU A 805 2.09 -4.77 -13.32
CA LEU A 805 1.76 -5.67 -12.21
C LEU A 805 0.24 -5.82 -12.06
N ASN A 806 -0.53 -4.75 -12.26
CA ASN A 806 -1.97 -4.74 -12.11
C ASN A 806 -2.66 -5.61 -13.18
N ASN A 807 -2.16 -5.61 -14.42
CA ASN A 807 -2.66 -6.50 -15.45
C ASN A 807 -2.42 -7.97 -15.09
N GLN A 808 -1.23 -8.30 -14.58
CA GLN A 808 -0.91 -9.65 -14.08
C GLN A 808 -1.81 -10.03 -12.88
N ARG A 809 -1.96 -9.10 -11.93
CA ARG A 809 -2.79 -9.25 -10.73
C ARG A 809 -4.24 -9.54 -11.09
N LYS A 810 -4.83 -8.85 -12.07
CA LYS A 810 -6.22 -9.10 -12.50
C LYS A 810 -6.43 -10.55 -12.91
N VAL A 811 -5.53 -11.12 -13.69
CA VAL A 811 -5.60 -12.53 -14.13
C VAL A 811 -5.50 -13.46 -12.92
N VAL A 812 -4.46 -13.27 -12.08
CA VAL A 812 -4.21 -14.14 -10.92
C VAL A 812 -5.34 -14.05 -9.89
N TYR A 813 -5.81 -12.84 -9.58
CA TYR A 813 -6.86 -12.62 -8.58
C TYR A 813 -8.24 -13.03 -9.09
N SER A 814 -8.50 -12.97 -10.40
CA SER A 814 -9.74 -13.53 -10.97
C SER A 814 -9.79 -15.05 -10.78
N ARG A 815 -8.75 -15.78 -11.21
CA ARG A 815 -8.64 -17.24 -11.00
C ARG A 815 -8.74 -17.60 -9.51
N ARG A 816 -8.09 -16.81 -8.65
CA ARG A 816 -8.19 -16.99 -7.19
C ARG A 816 -9.62 -16.77 -6.68
N LYS A 817 -10.31 -15.73 -7.12
CA LYS A 817 -11.69 -15.40 -6.73
C LYS A 817 -12.66 -16.50 -7.18
N HIS A 818 -12.51 -17.02 -8.40
CA HIS A 818 -13.26 -18.16 -8.92
C HIS A 818 -13.04 -19.41 -8.05
N ALA A 819 -11.78 -19.72 -7.72
CA ALA A 819 -11.45 -20.82 -6.81
C ALA A 819 -11.95 -20.61 -5.38
N LEU A 820 -12.09 -19.37 -4.90
CA LEU A 820 -12.59 -19.08 -3.57
C LEU A 820 -14.11 -19.24 -3.47
N LYS A 821 -14.86 -18.70 -4.44
CA LYS A 821 -16.34 -18.78 -4.49
C LYS A 821 -16.84 -20.15 -4.95
N GLY A 822 -16.08 -20.79 -5.84
CA GLY A 822 -16.47 -22.02 -6.53
C GLY A 822 -17.09 -21.77 -7.91
N ASP A 823 -17.40 -20.52 -8.24
CA ASP A 823 -17.95 -20.10 -9.54
C ASP A 823 -16.86 -20.18 -10.63
N GLN A 824 -17.21 -20.60 -11.86
CA GLN A 824 -16.31 -20.69 -13.03
C GLN A 824 -15.04 -21.56 -12.88
N LEU A 825 -14.84 -22.21 -11.73
CA LEU A 825 -13.66 -23.00 -11.40
C LEU A 825 -13.31 -24.08 -12.43
N GLN A 826 -14.34 -24.75 -12.95
CA GLN A 826 -14.13 -25.79 -13.96
C GLN A 826 -13.60 -25.21 -15.27
N SER A 827 -14.09 -24.04 -15.70
CA SER A 827 -13.60 -23.38 -16.90
C SER A 827 -12.12 -23.10 -16.76
N ASP A 828 -11.72 -22.51 -15.63
CA ASP A 828 -10.31 -22.25 -15.35
C ASP A 828 -9.46 -23.53 -15.40
N ILE A 829 -9.93 -24.64 -14.83
CA ILE A 829 -9.19 -25.93 -14.87
C ILE A 829 -9.06 -26.47 -16.30
N PHE A 830 -10.09 -26.33 -17.13
CA PHE A 830 -10.04 -26.77 -18.52
C PHE A 830 -9.09 -25.90 -19.34
N ASP A 831 -9.18 -24.59 -19.22
CA ASP A 831 -8.27 -23.67 -19.90
C ASP A 831 -6.81 -23.96 -19.48
N MET A 832 -6.56 -24.23 -18.19
CA MET A 832 -5.24 -24.63 -17.70
C MET A 832 -4.77 -25.99 -18.24
N LEU A 833 -5.68 -26.95 -18.47
CA LEU A 833 -5.37 -28.25 -19.06
C LEU A 833 -5.06 -28.12 -20.56
N GLU A 834 -5.82 -27.29 -21.28
CA GLU A 834 -5.63 -26.97 -22.69
C GLU A 834 -4.27 -26.31 -22.88
N ASP A 835 -3.98 -25.21 -22.17
CA ASP A 835 -2.69 -24.51 -22.18
C ASP A 835 -1.50 -25.46 -21.93
N LEU A 836 -1.65 -26.35 -20.92
CA LEU A 836 -0.62 -27.33 -20.58
C LEU A 836 -0.40 -28.35 -21.71
N THR A 837 -1.49 -28.84 -22.28
CA THR A 837 -1.45 -29.85 -23.35
C THR A 837 -0.87 -29.26 -24.63
N GLU A 838 -1.29 -28.05 -25.02
CA GLU A 838 -0.72 -27.30 -26.13
C GLU A 838 0.78 -27.11 -25.94
N THR A 839 1.21 -26.62 -24.77
CA THR A 839 2.63 -26.39 -24.46
C THR A 839 3.46 -27.67 -24.64
N VAL A 840 2.96 -28.79 -24.12
CA VAL A 840 3.65 -30.09 -24.20
C VAL A 840 3.63 -30.63 -25.64
N VAL A 841 2.52 -30.53 -26.37
CA VAL A 841 2.43 -30.97 -27.76
C VAL A 841 3.35 -30.14 -28.66
N TYR A 842 3.35 -28.81 -28.55
CA TYR A 842 4.21 -27.93 -29.34
C TYR A 842 5.70 -28.13 -29.06
N GLU A 843 6.08 -28.57 -27.85
CA GLU A 843 7.46 -28.90 -27.51
C GLU A 843 7.95 -30.18 -28.23
N TYR A 844 7.15 -31.25 -28.23
CA TYR A 844 7.59 -32.58 -28.72
C TYR A 844 7.14 -32.90 -30.14
N PHE A 845 6.10 -32.22 -30.68
CA PHE A 845 5.56 -32.51 -32.00
C PHE A 845 6.53 -32.21 -33.15
N PRO A 846 7.18 -31.03 -33.22
CA PRO A 846 8.08 -30.69 -34.33
C PRO A 846 9.30 -31.61 -34.44
N GLU A 847 9.77 -32.12 -33.31
CA GLU A 847 10.93 -33.02 -33.21
C GLU A 847 10.58 -34.49 -33.49
N GLY A 848 9.29 -34.83 -33.66
CA GLY A 848 8.83 -36.19 -33.92
C GLY A 848 8.96 -37.16 -32.73
N GLU A 849 9.02 -36.63 -31.50
CA GLU A 849 9.34 -37.37 -30.28
C GLU A 849 8.09 -37.94 -29.58
N PHE A 850 7.27 -38.71 -30.30
CA PHE A 850 5.98 -39.22 -29.80
C PHE A 850 6.07 -40.09 -28.54
N GLU A 851 7.17 -40.84 -28.35
CA GLU A 851 7.39 -41.62 -27.12
C GLU A 851 7.61 -40.72 -25.91
N LYS A 852 8.34 -39.61 -26.07
CA LYS A 852 8.56 -38.64 -24.98
C LYS A 852 7.30 -37.86 -24.65
N LEU A 853 6.52 -37.48 -25.67
CA LEU A 853 5.20 -36.86 -25.46
C LEU A 853 4.33 -37.76 -24.58
N ARG A 854 4.21 -39.04 -24.94
CA ARG A 854 3.42 -40.02 -24.18
C ARG A 854 3.91 -40.15 -22.74
N ASP A 855 5.22 -40.27 -22.55
CA ASP A 855 5.80 -40.42 -21.22
C ASP A 855 5.63 -39.16 -20.36
N GLU A 856 5.67 -37.97 -20.97
CA GLU A 856 5.47 -36.70 -20.27
C GLU A 856 4.00 -36.48 -19.89
N ILE A 857 3.04 -36.81 -20.77
CA ILE A 857 1.61 -36.81 -20.45
C ILE A 857 1.29 -37.79 -19.31
N LEU A 858 1.87 -38.99 -19.35
CA LEU A 858 1.74 -39.97 -18.26
C LEU A 858 2.34 -39.43 -16.97
N ARG A 859 3.53 -38.81 -17.04
CA ARG A 859 4.18 -38.18 -15.87
C ARG A 859 3.34 -37.06 -15.30
N LEU A 860 2.71 -36.23 -16.11
CA LEU A 860 1.99 -35.03 -15.68
C LEU A 860 0.58 -35.35 -15.17
N LEU A 861 -0.19 -36.09 -15.97
CA LEU A 861 -1.62 -36.31 -15.76
C LEU A 861 -1.94 -37.70 -15.19
N ALA A 862 -0.96 -38.61 -15.13
CA ALA A 862 -1.21 -40.04 -14.88
C ALA A 862 -2.22 -40.63 -15.88
N VAL A 863 -2.20 -40.14 -17.12
CA VAL A 863 -3.08 -40.56 -18.21
C VAL A 863 -2.26 -41.34 -19.23
N GLU A 864 -2.66 -42.58 -19.48
CA GLU A 864 -2.12 -43.37 -20.59
C GLU A 864 -2.83 -42.99 -21.89
N ILE A 865 -2.04 -42.57 -22.88
CA ILE A 865 -2.48 -42.30 -24.25
C ILE A 865 -1.91 -43.36 -25.20
N GLU A 866 -2.77 -43.93 -26.05
CA GLU A 866 -2.36 -44.86 -27.10
C GLU A 866 -1.94 -44.06 -28.33
N LEU A 867 -0.63 -43.90 -28.51
CA LEU A 867 -0.05 -43.07 -29.56
C LEU A 867 0.97 -43.89 -30.38
N ASN A 868 0.73 -44.00 -31.68
CA ASN A 868 1.65 -44.62 -32.65
C ASN A 868 2.03 -43.63 -33.77
N ARG A 869 3.03 -43.99 -34.59
CA ARG A 869 3.55 -43.12 -35.68
C ARG A 869 2.48 -42.76 -36.72
N ASP A 870 1.54 -43.67 -36.98
CA ASP A 870 0.49 -43.45 -37.97
C ASP A 870 -0.56 -42.46 -37.44
N GLN A 871 -0.94 -42.56 -36.16
CA GLN A 871 -1.83 -41.64 -35.46
C GLN A 871 -1.21 -40.25 -35.31
N TRP A 872 0.08 -40.18 -35.00
CA TRP A 872 0.84 -38.93 -34.93
C TRP A 872 0.76 -38.12 -36.23
N ALA A 873 0.96 -38.79 -37.37
CA ALA A 873 0.88 -38.15 -38.69
C ALA A 873 -0.56 -37.84 -39.12
N LEU A 874 -1.53 -38.66 -38.69
CA LEU A 874 -2.93 -38.51 -39.06
C LEU A 874 -3.63 -37.36 -38.33
N TRP A 875 -3.40 -37.25 -37.01
CA TRP A 875 -4.09 -36.29 -36.16
C TRP A 875 -3.48 -34.89 -36.23
N GLY A 876 -2.18 -34.77 -36.54
CA GLY A 876 -1.49 -33.48 -36.50
C GLY A 876 -1.44 -32.89 -35.09
N GLU A 877 -0.97 -31.64 -34.98
CA GLU A 877 -0.84 -30.94 -33.69
C GLU A 877 -2.20 -30.79 -33.00
N ASP A 878 -3.15 -30.14 -33.67
CA ASP A 878 -4.48 -29.84 -33.12
C ASP A 878 -5.26 -31.12 -32.75
N GLY A 879 -5.24 -32.14 -33.61
CA GLY A 879 -5.93 -33.40 -33.33
C GLY A 879 -5.31 -34.20 -32.19
N LEU A 880 -4.00 -34.05 -31.92
CA LEU A 880 -3.36 -34.63 -30.75
C LEU A 880 -3.76 -33.92 -29.47
N ILE A 881 -3.84 -32.59 -29.49
CA ILE A 881 -4.30 -31.76 -28.37
C ILE A 881 -5.72 -32.19 -27.97
N ASP A 882 -6.65 -32.21 -28.93
CA ASP A 882 -8.04 -32.64 -28.71
C ASP A 882 -8.12 -34.04 -28.09
N HIS A 883 -7.37 -34.99 -28.64
CA HIS A 883 -7.37 -36.38 -28.17
C HIS A 883 -6.84 -36.50 -26.73
N ILE A 884 -5.77 -35.80 -26.40
CA ILE A 884 -5.19 -35.81 -25.05
C ILE A 884 -6.17 -35.19 -24.05
N ILE A 885 -6.80 -34.05 -24.40
CA ILE A 885 -7.78 -33.37 -23.55
C ILE A 885 -8.99 -34.29 -23.28
N GLU A 886 -9.56 -34.87 -24.33
CA GLU A 886 -10.70 -35.80 -24.21
C GLU A 886 -10.34 -36.97 -23.30
N ARG A 887 -9.18 -37.59 -23.52
CA ARG A 887 -8.72 -38.72 -22.72
C ARG A 887 -8.45 -38.34 -21.26
N ALA A 888 -7.82 -37.20 -21.03
CA ALA A 888 -7.54 -36.69 -19.69
C ALA A 888 -8.83 -36.40 -18.93
N TYR A 889 -9.85 -35.88 -19.61
CA TYR A 889 -11.15 -35.61 -19.02
C TYR A 889 -11.89 -36.89 -18.65
N GLU A 890 -11.88 -37.91 -19.52
CA GLU A 890 -12.45 -39.23 -19.19
C GLU A 890 -11.85 -39.84 -17.91
N VAL A 891 -10.51 -39.75 -17.78
CA VAL A 891 -9.79 -40.26 -16.60
C VAL A 891 -10.19 -39.46 -15.36
N TYR A 892 -10.28 -38.14 -15.48
CA TYR A 892 -10.70 -37.27 -14.39
C TYR A 892 -12.13 -37.61 -13.91
N ARG A 893 -13.09 -37.80 -14.83
CA ARG A 893 -14.46 -38.19 -14.46
C ARG A 893 -14.51 -39.53 -13.73
N LYS A 894 -13.74 -40.53 -14.19
CA LYS A 894 -13.65 -41.83 -13.50
C LYS A 894 -13.11 -41.66 -12.07
N LYS A 895 -12.06 -40.86 -11.92
CA LYS A 895 -11.46 -40.55 -10.62
C LYS A 895 -12.44 -39.82 -9.69
N GLU A 896 -13.16 -38.82 -10.18
CA GLU A 896 -14.16 -38.08 -9.41
C GLU A 896 -15.21 -39.02 -8.81
N ASN A 897 -15.78 -39.92 -9.63
CA ASN A 897 -16.76 -40.89 -9.17
C ASN A 897 -16.18 -41.87 -8.13
N LEU A 898 -14.94 -42.32 -8.31
CA LEU A 898 -14.26 -43.20 -7.35
C LEU A 898 -14.02 -42.53 -5.99
N ILE A 899 -13.81 -41.21 -5.97
CA ILE A 899 -13.62 -40.42 -4.75
C ILE A 899 -14.97 -40.12 -4.09
N ALA A 900 -15.97 -39.71 -4.88
CA ALA A 900 -17.27 -39.26 -4.37
C ALA A 900 -18.07 -40.38 -3.69
N ASP A 901 -18.14 -41.57 -4.29
CA ASP A 901 -19.03 -42.65 -3.84
C ASP A 901 -18.76 -43.14 -2.40
N PRO A 902 -17.52 -43.49 -2.00
CA PRO A 902 -17.24 -43.96 -0.65
C PRO A 902 -17.45 -42.88 0.41
N LEU A 903 -17.05 -41.63 0.10
CA LEU A 903 -17.15 -40.50 1.02
C LEU A 903 -18.61 -40.06 1.20
N PHE A 904 -19.42 -40.08 0.14
CA PHE A 904 -20.84 -39.80 0.22
C PHE A 904 -21.56 -40.76 1.18
N ARG A 905 -21.23 -42.07 1.13
CA ARG A 905 -21.80 -43.06 2.07
C ARG A 905 -21.41 -42.77 3.52
N VAL A 906 -20.16 -42.38 3.77
CA VAL A 906 -19.69 -42.00 5.11
C VAL A 906 -20.42 -40.75 5.61
N ILE A 907 -20.59 -39.74 4.75
CA ILE A 907 -21.31 -38.50 5.10
C ILE A 907 -22.78 -38.79 5.40
N GLN A 908 -23.45 -39.63 4.59
CA GLN A 908 -24.83 -40.07 4.85
C GLN A 908 -24.97 -40.81 6.19
N GLN A 909 -24.00 -41.65 6.56
CA GLN A 909 -24.00 -42.35 7.85
C GLN A 909 -23.84 -41.38 9.03
N ILE A 910 -23.01 -40.35 8.90
CA ILE A 910 -22.84 -39.31 9.92
C ILE A 910 -24.14 -38.51 10.08
N GLU A 911 -24.81 -38.16 8.97
CA GLU A 911 -26.09 -37.43 8.99
C GLU A 911 -27.23 -38.24 9.62
N GLN A 912 -27.22 -39.56 9.43
CA GLN A 912 -28.21 -40.48 10.01
C GLN A 912 -27.93 -40.83 11.48
N SER A 913 -26.77 -40.45 12.04
CA SER A 913 -26.41 -40.74 13.42
C SER A 913 -27.10 -39.80 14.43
N GLU A 914 -27.51 -40.31 15.60
CA GLU A 914 -28.14 -39.54 16.69
C GLU A 914 -27.14 -38.69 17.51
N ALA A 915 -26.04 -38.24 16.91
CA ALA A 915 -25.05 -37.43 17.61
C ALA A 915 -25.60 -36.02 17.96
N GLU A 916 -25.43 -35.58 19.21
CA GLU A 916 -25.89 -34.26 19.70
C GLU A 916 -25.29 -33.06 18.93
N ARG A 917 -24.16 -33.26 18.22
CA ARG A 917 -23.53 -32.25 17.35
C ARG A 917 -22.98 -32.92 16.09
N LYS A 918 -23.64 -32.68 14.95
CA LYS A 918 -23.18 -33.09 13.63
C LYS A 918 -22.09 -32.13 13.13
N PRO A 919 -20.98 -32.63 12.54
CA PRO A 919 -19.95 -31.77 11.97
C PRO A 919 -20.47 -31.08 10.70
N THR A 920 -20.29 -29.77 10.60
CA THR A 920 -20.62 -28.99 9.38
C THR A 920 -19.53 -29.10 8.32
N LYS A 921 -18.27 -29.29 8.73
CA LYS A 921 -17.11 -29.47 7.86
C LYS A 921 -16.36 -30.76 8.26
N ILE A 922 -15.95 -31.56 7.28
CA ILE A 922 -15.09 -32.75 7.47
C ILE A 922 -13.73 -32.53 6.81
N GLN A 923 -12.70 -33.21 7.32
CA GLN A 923 -11.36 -33.12 6.76
C GLN A 923 -10.97 -34.43 6.07
N VAL A 924 -10.56 -34.33 4.80
CA VAL A 924 -10.09 -35.45 3.98
C VAL A 924 -8.62 -35.21 3.64
N ILE A 925 -7.78 -36.23 3.81
CA ILE A 925 -6.36 -36.15 3.46
C ILE A 925 -6.16 -36.71 2.07
N PHE A 926 -5.55 -35.92 1.19
CA PHE A 926 -5.14 -36.33 -0.15
C PHE A 926 -3.62 -36.44 -0.22
N SER A 927 -3.14 -37.38 -1.03
CA SER A 927 -1.73 -37.57 -1.32
C SER A 927 -1.52 -37.79 -2.81
N ASP A 928 -0.52 -37.12 -3.38
CA ASP A 928 -0.03 -37.37 -4.75
C ASP A 928 1.23 -38.25 -4.77
N GLY A 929 1.61 -38.80 -3.59
CA GLY A 929 2.84 -39.58 -3.38
C GLY A 929 4.04 -38.76 -2.89
N LEU A 930 4.04 -37.43 -3.06
CA LEU A 930 5.10 -36.52 -2.61
C LEU A 930 4.61 -35.56 -1.52
N ARG A 931 3.38 -35.07 -1.66
CA ARG A 931 2.75 -34.03 -0.84
C ARG A 931 1.49 -34.60 -0.19
N ARG A 932 1.27 -34.19 1.06
CA ARG A 932 0.02 -34.48 1.79
C ARG A 932 -0.76 -33.20 1.98
N MET A 933 -2.01 -33.22 1.50
CA MET A 933 -2.93 -32.09 1.58
C MET A 933 -4.09 -32.41 2.50
N ARG A 934 -4.44 -31.44 3.34
CA ARG A 934 -5.60 -31.52 4.23
C ARG A 934 -6.70 -30.68 3.61
N ILE A 935 -7.77 -31.33 3.18
CA ILE A 935 -8.84 -30.70 2.42
C ILE A 935 -10.08 -30.67 3.29
N VAL A 936 -10.62 -29.47 3.47
CA VAL A 936 -11.84 -29.27 4.25
C VAL A 936 -13.02 -29.31 3.29
N VAL A 937 -13.97 -30.20 3.57
CA VAL A 937 -15.16 -30.42 2.74
C VAL A 937 -16.38 -30.02 3.55
N ASP A 938 -17.25 -29.20 2.94
CA ASP A 938 -18.54 -28.84 3.52
C ASP A 938 -19.53 -30.00 3.38
N VAL A 939 -20.13 -30.41 4.50
CA VAL A 939 -21.02 -31.58 4.56
C VAL A 939 -22.33 -31.33 3.83
N GLU A 940 -22.88 -30.12 3.93
CA GLU A 940 -24.15 -29.77 3.29
C GLU A 940 -24.00 -29.72 1.76
N ARG A 941 -22.93 -29.08 1.27
CA ARG A 941 -22.59 -29.06 -0.17
C ARG A 941 -22.34 -30.48 -0.69
N ALA A 942 -21.59 -31.29 0.06
CA ALA A 942 -21.33 -32.69 -0.28
C ALA A 942 -22.60 -33.55 -0.36
N LEU A 943 -23.59 -33.30 0.52
CA LEU A 943 -24.88 -33.96 0.43
C LEU A 943 -25.68 -33.52 -0.80
N LYS A 944 -25.70 -32.22 -1.08
CA LYS A 944 -26.41 -31.64 -2.24
C LYS A 944 -25.87 -32.17 -3.58
N ASN A 945 -24.56 -32.36 -3.70
CA ASN A 945 -23.91 -32.81 -4.94
C ASN A 945 -23.43 -34.28 -4.92
N LYS A 946 -24.02 -35.13 -4.07
CA LYS A 946 -23.74 -36.58 -4.02
C LYS A 946 -22.26 -36.94 -3.83
N GLY A 947 -21.52 -36.16 -3.03
CA GLY A 947 -20.13 -36.41 -2.68
C GLY A 947 -19.08 -35.80 -3.61
N ARG A 948 -19.49 -35.17 -4.73
CA ARG A 948 -18.57 -34.50 -5.66
C ARG A 948 -17.88 -33.27 -5.05
N GLU A 949 -18.44 -32.70 -3.97
CA GLU A 949 -17.83 -31.60 -3.23
C GLU A 949 -16.41 -31.90 -2.77
N VAL A 950 -16.08 -33.17 -2.55
CA VAL A 950 -14.73 -33.58 -2.15
C VAL A 950 -13.72 -33.30 -3.27
N ALA A 951 -14.09 -33.60 -4.53
CA ALA A 951 -13.27 -33.29 -5.69
C ALA A 951 -13.21 -31.77 -5.91
N ARG A 952 -14.33 -31.06 -5.79
CA ARG A 952 -14.37 -29.58 -5.87
C ARG A 952 -13.51 -28.91 -4.80
N ALA A 953 -13.52 -29.41 -3.57
CA ALA A 953 -12.68 -28.91 -2.50
C ALA A 953 -11.19 -29.18 -2.77
N LEU A 954 -10.85 -30.32 -3.38
CA LEU A 954 -9.50 -30.60 -3.87
C LEU A 954 -9.07 -29.60 -4.93
N GLU A 955 -9.89 -29.38 -5.96
CA GLU A 955 -9.65 -28.42 -7.03
C GLU A 955 -9.41 -27.00 -6.49
N ARG A 956 -10.29 -26.50 -5.62
CA ARG A 956 -10.13 -25.16 -4.99
C ARG A 956 -8.82 -25.07 -4.20
N THR A 957 -8.54 -26.08 -3.37
CA THR A 957 -7.32 -26.10 -2.54
C THR A 957 -6.07 -26.17 -3.40
N ALA A 958 -6.10 -26.95 -4.48
CA ALA A 958 -5.02 -27.09 -5.45
C ALA A 958 -4.66 -25.75 -6.09
N ILE A 959 -5.67 -25.06 -6.64
CA ILE A 959 -5.51 -23.77 -7.30
C ILE A 959 -5.04 -22.71 -6.31
N LEU A 960 -5.73 -22.53 -5.18
CA LEU A 960 -5.39 -21.50 -4.20
C LEU A 960 -3.96 -21.67 -3.68
N SER A 961 -3.58 -22.91 -3.30
CA SER A 961 -2.26 -23.16 -2.73
C SER A 961 -1.12 -23.05 -3.73
N THR A 962 -1.35 -23.40 -5.00
CA THR A 962 -0.35 -23.28 -6.07
C THR A 962 -0.16 -21.81 -6.46
N ILE A 963 -1.27 -21.11 -6.72
CA ILE A 963 -1.26 -19.67 -7.02
C ILE A 963 -0.56 -18.89 -5.90
N ASP A 964 -0.91 -19.12 -4.63
CA ASP A 964 -0.33 -18.38 -3.50
C ASP A 964 1.19 -18.50 -3.43
N ASN A 965 1.73 -19.71 -3.68
CA ASN A 965 3.17 -19.92 -3.60
C ASN A 965 3.88 -19.25 -4.78
N LYS A 966 3.41 -19.54 -6.00
CA LYS A 966 4.03 -19.11 -7.23
C LYS A 966 3.93 -17.60 -7.43
N TRP A 967 2.77 -17.02 -7.10
CA TRP A 967 2.59 -15.57 -7.15
C TRP A 967 3.51 -14.83 -6.18
N MET A 968 3.70 -15.36 -4.97
CA MET A 968 4.58 -14.74 -3.97
C MET A 968 6.05 -14.77 -4.37
N GLU A 969 6.50 -15.88 -4.97
CA GLU A 969 7.85 -15.99 -5.55
C GLU A 969 8.03 -14.97 -6.70
N HIS A 970 7.05 -14.89 -7.60
CA HIS A 970 7.05 -13.95 -8.72
C HIS A 970 7.10 -12.48 -8.26
N LEU A 971 6.34 -12.10 -7.25
CA LEU A 971 6.38 -10.73 -6.69
C LEU A 971 7.79 -10.37 -6.20
N ARG A 972 8.48 -11.31 -5.55
CA ARG A 972 9.85 -11.11 -5.06
C ARG A 972 10.85 -10.94 -6.20
N GLU A 973 10.72 -11.75 -7.25
CA GLU A 973 11.60 -11.63 -8.42
C GLU A 973 11.35 -10.33 -9.18
N LEU A 974 10.08 -9.93 -9.35
CA LEU A 974 9.71 -8.67 -9.97
C LEU A 974 10.24 -7.45 -9.22
N ASP A 975 10.18 -7.46 -7.88
CA ASP A 975 10.75 -6.39 -7.07
C ASP A 975 12.26 -6.25 -7.35
N THR A 976 12.98 -7.37 -7.49
CA THR A 976 14.42 -7.40 -7.83
C THR A 976 14.69 -6.80 -9.21
N VAL A 977 13.90 -7.18 -10.22
CA VAL A 977 14.01 -6.63 -11.58
C VAL A 977 13.73 -5.13 -11.59
N LYS A 978 12.68 -4.70 -10.88
CA LYS A 978 12.29 -3.29 -10.78
C LYS A 978 13.40 -2.43 -10.17
N GLU A 979 14.10 -2.92 -9.15
CA GLU A 979 15.24 -2.21 -8.56
C GLU A 979 16.45 -2.15 -9.50
N GLY A 980 16.74 -3.22 -10.23
CA GLY A 980 17.88 -3.30 -11.16
C GLY A 980 17.68 -2.55 -12.49
N ILE A 981 16.44 -2.33 -12.93
CA ILE A 981 16.15 -1.80 -14.27
C ILE A 981 16.63 -0.37 -14.50
N GLY A 982 16.77 0.42 -13.42
CA GLY A 982 17.28 1.79 -13.49
C GLY A 982 18.67 1.88 -14.13
N LEU A 983 19.50 0.85 -13.93
CA LEU A 983 20.85 0.75 -14.47
C LEU A 983 20.86 0.50 -15.99
N ARG A 984 19.77 0.04 -16.60
CA ARG A 984 19.69 -0.15 -18.06
C ARG A 984 19.61 1.17 -18.84
N SER A 985 19.28 2.27 -18.16
CA SER A 985 19.29 3.62 -18.76
C SER A 985 20.67 4.05 -19.25
N PHE A 986 21.75 3.52 -18.67
CA PHE A 986 23.13 3.75 -19.13
C PHE A 986 23.39 3.17 -20.54
N GLY A 987 22.61 2.18 -20.97
CA GLY A 987 22.66 1.57 -22.30
C GLY A 987 21.79 2.24 -23.36
N GLN A 988 21.25 3.45 -23.11
CA GLN A 988 20.31 4.17 -23.99
C GLN A 988 19.00 3.42 -24.30
N LYS A 989 18.63 2.45 -23.47
CA LYS A 989 17.35 1.74 -23.54
C LYS A 989 16.35 2.34 -22.56
N ASP A 990 15.07 2.34 -22.92
CA ASP A 990 13.99 2.77 -22.01
C ASP A 990 13.79 1.72 -20.90
N PRO A 991 14.03 2.05 -19.61
CA PRO A 991 13.85 1.11 -18.51
C PRO A 991 12.42 0.57 -18.40
N LEU A 992 11.39 1.36 -18.72
CA LEU A 992 10.00 0.90 -18.60
C LEU A 992 9.69 -0.18 -19.65
N LEU A 993 10.20 -0.01 -20.87
CA LEU A 993 10.00 -0.99 -21.94
C LEU A 993 10.71 -2.31 -21.65
N GLU A 994 11.94 -2.23 -21.14
CA GLU A 994 12.70 -3.42 -20.74
C GLU A 994 12.04 -4.12 -19.55
N TYR A 995 11.55 -3.37 -18.55
CA TYR A 995 10.76 -3.94 -17.45
C TYR A 995 9.49 -4.63 -17.95
N LYS A 996 8.72 -4.00 -18.85
CA LYS A 996 7.51 -4.59 -19.44
C LYS A 996 7.80 -5.93 -20.12
N ARG A 997 8.89 -6.00 -20.89
CA ARG A 997 9.29 -7.22 -21.60
C ARG A 997 9.67 -8.33 -20.61
N GLU A 998 10.55 -8.02 -19.67
CA GLU A 998 11.05 -9.01 -18.68
C GLU A 998 9.93 -9.47 -17.75
N ALA A 999 9.11 -8.55 -17.24
CA ALA A 999 7.96 -8.86 -16.41
C ALA A 999 6.91 -9.70 -17.15
N PHE A 1000 6.74 -9.51 -18.47
CA PHE A 1000 5.83 -10.31 -19.29
C PHE A 1000 6.34 -11.75 -19.47
N GLU A 1001 7.62 -11.93 -19.79
CA GLU A 1001 8.22 -13.27 -19.91
C GLU A 1001 8.16 -14.03 -18.59
N MET A 1002 8.55 -13.39 -17.48
CA MET A 1002 8.43 -13.97 -16.13
C MET A 1002 6.99 -14.36 -15.80
N PHE A 1003 6.02 -13.53 -16.17
CA PHE A 1003 4.61 -13.82 -15.95
C PHE A 1003 4.10 -14.98 -16.80
N LYS A 1004 4.56 -15.10 -18.05
CA LYS A 1004 4.24 -16.27 -18.88
C LYS A 1004 4.74 -17.55 -18.23
N THR A 1005 6.02 -17.57 -17.83
CA THR A 1005 6.61 -18.71 -17.10
C THR A 1005 5.83 -19.02 -15.82
N LEU A 1006 5.43 -17.99 -15.06
CA LEU A 1006 4.60 -18.15 -13.88
C LEU A 1006 3.28 -18.88 -14.19
N ILE A 1007 2.56 -18.44 -15.23
CA ILE A 1007 1.27 -19.05 -15.61
C ILE A 1007 1.48 -20.50 -16.05
N ASP A 1008 2.50 -20.78 -16.85
CA ASP A 1008 2.82 -22.14 -17.29
C ASP A 1008 3.13 -23.06 -16.09
N GLU A 1009 3.90 -22.56 -15.11
CA GLU A 1009 4.18 -23.29 -13.87
C GLU A 1009 2.93 -23.53 -13.02
N ILE A 1010 2.07 -22.52 -12.87
CA ILE A 1010 0.80 -22.63 -12.15
C ILE A 1010 -0.10 -23.66 -12.83
N ASN A 1011 -0.24 -23.61 -14.15
CA ASN A 1011 -1.03 -24.54 -14.96
C ASN A 1011 -0.52 -25.97 -14.75
N ARG A 1012 0.78 -26.19 -14.97
CA ARG A 1012 1.44 -27.49 -14.81
C ARG A 1012 1.27 -28.08 -13.41
N GLU A 1013 1.59 -27.32 -12.37
CA GLU A 1013 1.58 -27.79 -10.99
C GLU A 1013 0.15 -28.06 -10.49
N THR A 1014 -0.79 -27.16 -10.81
CA THR A 1014 -2.20 -27.30 -10.44
C THR A 1014 -2.82 -28.53 -11.09
N ILE A 1015 -2.73 -28.66 -12.42
CA ILE A 1015 -3.32 -29.78 -13.15
C ILE A 1015 -2.68 -31.09 -12.73
N SER A 1016 -1.36 -31.14 -12.58
CA SER A 1016 -0.69 -32.37 -12.12
C SER A 1016 -1.18 -32.80 -10.74
N LEU A 1017 -1.36 -31.85 -9.82
CA LEU A 1017 -1.86 -32.11 -8.48
C LEU A 1017 -3.32 -32.57 -8.47
N ILE A 1018 -4.20 -31.92 -9.25
CA ILE A 1018 -5.61 -32.31 -9.39
C ILE A 1018 -5.74 -33.72 -9.96
N TRP A 1019 -4.94 -34.08 -10.97
CA TRP A 1019 -5.03 -35.41 -11.61
C TRP A 1019 -4.36 -36.52 -10.80
N LYS A 1020 -3.26 -36.27 -10.08
CA LYS A 1020 -2.55 -37.30 -9.31
C LYS A 1020 -3.04 -37.51 -7.88
N ALA A 1021 -3.63 -36.50 -7.24
CA ALA A 1021 -3.97 -36.59 -5.82
C ALA A 1021 -5.07 -37.63 -5.55
N ILE A 1022 -4.81 -38.61 -4.69
CA ILE A 1022 -5.77 -39.67 -4.30
C ILE A 1022 -6.05 -39.52 -2.80
N PRO A 1023 -7.29 -39.74 -2.32
CA PRO A 1023 -7.59 -39.71 -0.89
C PRO A 1023 -6.88 -40.86 -0.14
N GLU A 1024 -6.19 -40.55 0.95
CA GLU A 1024 -5.65 -41.55 1.88
C GLU A 1024 -6.83 -42.11 2.70
N MET A 1025 -7.43 -43.22 2.26
CA MET A 1025 -8.48 -43.89 3.03
C MET A 1025 -7.93 -44.44 4.36
N GLN A 1026 -8.16 -43.73 5.47
CA GLN A 1026 -8.24 -44.34 6.80
C GLN A 1026 -9.71 -44.58 7.13
N ALA A 1027 -10.20 -45.76 6.76
CA ALA A 1027 -11.49 -46.26 7.22
C ALA A 1027 -11.41 -46.62 8.70
N ASP A 1028 -11.61 -45.63 9.58
CA ASP A 1028 -11.97 -45.88 10.97
C ASP A 1028 -13.09 -44.89 11.40
N PRO A 1029 -14.35 -45.35 11.53
CA PRO A 1029 -15.50 -44.50 11.87
C PRO A 1029 -15.32 -43.68 13.15
N GLY A 1030 -14.42 -44.12 14.05
CA GLY A 1030 -14.12 -43.45 15.32
C GLY A 1030 -13.14 -42.26 15.24
N ARG A 1031 -12.59 -41.93 14.05
CA ARG A 1031 -11.56 -40.90 13.86
C ARG A 1031 -11.93 -39.78 12.89
N VAL A 1032 -13.21 -39.58 12.58
CA VAL A 1032 -13.66 -38.36 11.88
C VAL A 1032 -13.50 -37.18 12.86
N GLN A 1033 -12.31 -36.62 12.92
CA GLN A 1033 -12.02 -35.46 13.75
C GLN A 1033 -12.70 -34.23 13.14
N GLN A 1034 -13.37 -33.46 13.99
CA GLN A 1034 -13.86 -32.13 13.65
C GLN A 1034 -12.69 -31.31 13.11
N ALA A 1035 -12.84 -30.69 11.93
CA ALA A 1035 -11.76 -29.95 11.30
C ALA A 1035 -11.22 -28.87 12.26
N GLN A 1036 -9.93 -28.92 12.58
CA GLN A 1036 -9.25 -27.79 13.21
C GLN A 1036 -9.18 -26.65 12.19
N ARG A 1037 -9.35 -25.39 12.62
CA ARG A 1037 -9.25 -24.22 11.74
C ARG A 1037 -7.96 -24.29 10.93
N THR A 1038 -8.09 -24.31 9.60
CA THR A 1038 -6.97 -24.29 8.67
C THR A 1038 -6.17 -23.01 8.92
N GLN A 1039 -4.88 -23.14 9.24
CA GLN A 1039 -3.99 -21.98 9.33
C GLN A 1039 -3.54 -21.59 7.93
N SER A 1040 -3.68 -20.31 7.59
CA SER A 1040 -3.15 -19.77 6.34
C SER A 1040 -1.63 -19.99 6.27
N LYS A 1041 -1.11 -20.21 5.06
CA LYS A 1041 0.34 -20.25 4.81
C LYS A 1041 0.98 -18.88 5.11
N TYR A 1042 0.20 -17.82 4.98
CA TYR A 1042 0.52 -16.48 5.44
C TYR A 1042 0.31 -16.43 6.96
N ASP A 1043 1.38 -16.17 7.70
CA ASP A 1043 1.27 -15.86 9.12
C ASP A 1043 0.71 -14.44 9.27
N MET A 1044 -0.62 -14.31 9.14
CA MET A 1044 -1.33 -13.03 9.18
C MET A 1044 -1.18 -12.33 10.54
N GLU A 1045 -0.83 -13.05 11.62
CA GLU A 1045 -0.48 -12.43 12.90
C GLU A 1045 0.89 -11.72 12.85
N LYS A 1046 1.80 -12.18 11.99
CA LYS A 1046 3.14 -11.59 11.78
C LYS A 1046 3.26 -10.72 10.52
N ALA A 1047 2.27 -10.74 9.63
CA ALA A 1047 2.21 -9.86 8.48
C ALA A 1047 2.13 -8.40 8.93
N ARG A 1048 3.02 -7.55 8.40
CA ARG A 1048 3.05 -6.12 8.72
C ARG A 1048 2.61 -5.33 7.49
N THR A 1049 1.72 -4.38 7.69
CA THR A 1049 1.40 -3.34 6.71
C THR A 1049 2.58 -2.38 6.63
N GLN A 1050 3.02 -2.08 5.42
CA GLN A 1050 4.12 -1.15 5.15
C GLN A 1050 3.69 -0.17 4.05
N HIS A 1051 4.19 1.06 4.16
CA HIS A 1051 4.26 1.99 3.05
C HIS A 1051 5.68 1.93 2.50
N ALA A 1052 5.83 1.72 1.18
CA ALA A 1052 7.16 1.67 0.58
C ALA A 1052 7.84 3.04 0.70
N ASP A 1053 9.06 3.06 1.25
CA ASP A 1053 9.92 4.23 1.12
C ASP A 1053 10.38 4.35 -0.34
N SER A 1054 10.25 5.55 -0.92
CA SER A 1054 10.70 5.91 -2.28
C SER A 1054 12.24 5.91 -2.44
N THR A 1055 12.97 5.29 -1.50
CA THR A 1055 14.40 5.52 -1.27
C THR A 1055 15.35 4.87 -2.27
N ASN A 1056 14.91 3.95 -3.14
CA ASN A 1056 15.80 3.23 -4.07
C ASN A 1056 15.88 3.79 -5.49
N MET A 1057 15.23 4.93 -5.78
CA MET A 1057 15.31 5.59 -7.08
C MET A 1057 15.79 7.05 -6.93
N GLY A 1058 16.95 7.32 -6.33
CA GLY A 1058 17.73 8.57 -6.52
C GLY A 1058 17.02 9.94 -6.45
N PHE A 1059 15.78 10.04 -5.95
CA PHE A 1059 14.93 11.21 -6.06
C PHE A 1059 14.24 11.43 -4.70
N ARG A 1060 14.58 12.54 -4.04
CA ARG A 1060 14.01 12.91 -2.73
C ARG A 1060 12.56 13.39 -2.89
N GLY A 1061 11.67 12.78 -2.12
CA GLY A 1061 10.30 13.25 -1.86
C GLY A 1061 9.59 12.31 -0.87
N MET A 1062 9.15 12.86 0.27
CA MET A 1062 8.59 12.11 1.42
C MET A 1062 7.11 11.70 1.24
N PRO A 1063 6.67 10.68 2.01
CA PRO A 1063 5.28 10.45 2.42
C PRO A 1063 5.07 10.60 3.95
N GLN A 1064 3.84 10.98 4.34
CA GLN A 1064 3.30 11.06 5.72
C GLN A 1064 2.62 9.73 6.11
N ASP A 1065 2.66 9.34 7.39
CA ASP A 1065 1.71 8.37 7.93
C ASP A 1065 1.54 8.43 9.46
N ASP A 1066 0.34 8.03 9.86
CA ASP A 1066 -0.28 8.03 11.17
C ASP A 1066 -0.28 6.61 11.76
N GLY A 1067 0.34 6.45 12.93
CA GLY A 1067 0.31 5.17 13.64
C GLY A 1067 1.08 5.18 14.95
N ALA A 1068 0.52 5.79 16.01
CA ALA A 1068 0.93 5.49 17.38
C ALA A 1068 -0.23 5.70 18.36
N ARG A 1069 -0.56 4.63 19.10
CA ARG A 1069 -1.44 4.65 20.28
C ARG A 1069 -0.90 5.65 21.33
N PRO A 1070 -1.77 6.27 22.15
CA PRO A 1070 -1.35 7.30 23.10
C PRO A 1070 -0.47 6.74 24.23
N GLN A 1071 0.76 7.23 24.35
CA GLN A 1071 1.51 7.20 25.61
C GLN A 1071 1.21 8.47 26.41
N ALA A 1072 0.60 8.30 27.57
CA ALA A 1072 0.45 9.35 28.58
C ALA A 1072 1.79 9.65 29.26
N PRO A 1073 2.04 10.88 29.72
CA PRO A 1073 3.29 11.24 30.38
C PRO A 1073 3.31 10.80 31.85
N GLY A 1074 4.38 10.10 32.24
CA GLY A 1074 4.75 9.88 33.65
C GLY A 1074 4.45 8.49 34.20
N GLU A 1075 5.52 7.80 34.61
CA GLU A 1075 5.62 6.45 35.18
C GLU A 1075 4.38 5.93 35.95
N LYS A 1076 3.83 4.79 35.51
CA LYS A 1076 3.14 3.83 36.39
C LYS A 1076 3.51 2.39 36.02
N ARG A 1077 3.85 1.62 37.06
CA ARG A 1077 4.29 0.21 37.06
C ARG A 1077 3.27 -0.71 36.39
N GLN A 1078 3.76 -1.77 35.73
CA GLN A 1078 2.95 -2.81 35.06
C GLN A 1078 1.84 -3.38 35.98
N PRO A 1079 0.63 -3.67 35.48
CA PRO A 1079 -0.39 -4.37 36.27
C PRO A 1079 -0.02 -5.85 36.39
N VAL A 1080 0.33 -6.25 37.61
CA VAL A 1080 0.25 -7.65 38.03
C VAL A 1080 -1.23 -8.03 37.99
N THR A 1081 -1.60 -9.09 37.26
CA THR A 1081 -2.93 -9.69 37.31
C THR A 1081 -3.19 -10.16 38.75
N VAL A 1082 -3.97 -9.39 39.50
CA VAL A 1082 -4.43 -9.78 40.84
C VAL A 1082 -5.73 -10.56 40.66
N GLU A 1083 -5.72 -11.85 41.01
CA GLU A 1083 -6.95 -12.63 41.14
C GLU A 1083 -7.89 -11.95 42.14
N GLU A 1084 -9.19 -11.86 41.83
CA GLU A 1084 -10.20 -11.21 42.68
C GLU A 1084 -10.13 -11.70 44.14
N GLU A 1085 -9.85 -10.80 45.08
CA GLU A 1085 -9.85 -11.12 46.52
C GLU A 1085 -11.28 -11.42 47.00
N PRO A 1086 -11.47 -12.42 47.88
CA PRO A 1086 -12.75 -12.68 48.54
C PRO A 1086 -13.30 -11.44 49.27
N GLY A 1087 -14.62 -11.29 49.35
CA GLY A 1087 -15.26 -10.19 50.06
C GLY A 1087 -14.89 -10.21 51.55
N ARG A 1088 -14.77 -9.03 52.18
CA ARG A 1088 -14.29 -8.84 53.57
C ARG A 1088 -14.95 -9.74 54.62
N ASN A 1089 -16.20 -10.18 54.40
CA ASN A 1089 -16.95 -11.03 55.32
C ASN A 1089 -17.15 -12.47 54.82
N ASP A 1090 -16.62 -12.82 53.65
CA ASP A 1090 -16.74 -14.15 53.05
C ASP A 1090 -15.88 -15.15 53.83
N PHE A 1091 -16.40 -16.36 53.99
CA PHE A 1091 -15.72 -17.40 54.77
C PHE A 1091 -14.84 -18.24 53.88
N VAL A 1092 -13.54 -18.03 54.02
CA VAL A 1092 -12.51 -18.75 53.29
C VAL A 1092 -11.90 -19.85 54.15
N LYS A 1093 -11.26 -20.85 53.52
CA LYS A 1093 -10.39 -21.80 54.24
C LYS A 1093 -8.93 -21.44 54.06
N VAL A 1094 -8.22 -21.34 55.17
CA VAL A 1094 -6.77 -21.15 55.22
C VAL A 1094 -6.07 -22.33 55.89
N GLN A 1095 -4.89 -22.69 55.42
CA GLN A 1095 -4.07 -23.77 55.95
C GLN A 1095 -2.67 -23.27 56.34
N ASN A 1096 -2.18 -23.67 57.51
CA ASN A 1096 -0.83 -23.34 57.93
C ASN A 1096 0.17 -24.32 57.32
N LEU A 1097 1.21 -23.81 56.64
CA LEU A 1097 2.20 -24.64 55.97
C LEU A 1097 3.09 -25.45 56.93
N GLY A 1098 3.31 -24.96 58.15
CA GLY A 1098 4.17 -25.64 59.13
C GLY A 1098 3.46 -26.73 59.94
N THR A 1099 2.15 -26.62 60.14
CA THR A 1099 1.38 -27.53 61.01
C THR A 1099 0.28 -28.31 60.30
N ASN A 1100 0.01 -28.04 59.01
CA ASN A 1100 -1.08 -28.59 58.22
C ASN A 1100 -2.49 -28.42 58.82
N GLN A 1101 -2.64 -27.53 59.80
CA GLN A 1101 -3.95 -27.22 60.37
C GLN A 1101 -4.77 -26.35 59.41
N VAL A 1102 -6.04 -26.69 59.18
CA VAL A 1102 -6.97 -25.95 58.31
C VAL A 1102 -8.02 -25.25 59.16
N LYS A 1103 -8.29 -23.96 58.89
CA LYS A 1103 -9.31 -23.15 59.57
C LYS A 1103 -10.22 -22.46 58.56
N LYS A 1104 -11.52 -22.43 58.84
CA LYS A 1104 -12.51 -21.65 58.08
C LYS A 1104 -12.83 -20.36 58.84
N VAL A 1105 -12.47 -19.21 58.28
CA VAL A 1105 -12.64 -17.90 58.92
C VAL A 1105 -13.02 -16.84 57.89
N LYS A 1106 -13.56 -15.71 58.34
CA LYS A 1106 -13.89 -14.59 57.44
C LYS A 1106 -12.62 -13.99 56.83
N TRP A 1107 -12.67 -13.53 55.57
CA TRP A 1107 -11.52 -13.00 54.84
C TRP A 1107 -10.76 -11.92 55.62
N LYS A 1108 -11.46 -11.02 56.32
CA LYS A 1108 -10.80 -10.00 57.17
C LYS A 1108 -9.86 -10.54 58.26
N TYR A 1109 -10.08 -11.78 58.71
CA TYR A 1109 -9.21 -12.46 59.67
C TYR A 1109 -8.21 -13.38 58.97
N ALA A 1110 -8.66 -14.10 57.93
CA ALA A 1110 -7.78 -14.93 57.09
C ALA A 1110 -6.66 -14.12 56.43
N LYS A 1111 -6.95 -12.91 55.94
CA LYS A 1111 -5.97 -12.03 55.29
C LYS A 1111 -4.78 -11.76 56.19
N LYS A 1112 -5.02 -11.42 57.47
CA LYS A 1112 -3.94 -11.24 58.44
C LYS A 1112 -3.14 -12.52 58.71
N MET A 1113 -3.82 -13.68 58.73
CA MET A 1113 -3.14 -14.97 58.91
C MET A 1113 -2.29 -15.37 57.69
N VAL A 1114 -2.75 -15.02 56.48
CA VAL A 1114 -2.03 -15.30 55.23
C VAL A 1114 -0.83 -14.37 55.08
N ASP A 1115 -1.01 -13.07 55.36
CA ASP A 1115 0.02 -12.06 55.15
C ASP A 1115 1.11 -12.09 56.22
N GLU A 1116 0.79 -12.43 57.48
CA GLU A 1116 1.71 -12.29 58.61
C GLU A 1116 2.10 -13.62 59.29
N GLU A 1117 1.26 -14.66 59.22
CA GLU A 1117 1.42 -15.88 60.04
C GLU A 1117 1.73 -17.16 59.23
N GLY A 1118 2.08 -17.03 57.95
CA GLY A 1118 2.50 -18.16 57.10
C GLY A 1118 1.38 -19.16 56.77
N TRP A 1119 0.12 -18.69 56.76
CA TRP A 1119 -1.01 -19.47 56.27
C TRP A 1119 -1.22 -19.22 54.77
N ILE A 1120 -1.81 -20.19 54.07
CA ILE A 1120 -2.16 -20.06 52.66
C ILE A 1120 -3.66 -20.24 52.48
N LEU A 1121 -4.23 -19.50 51.54
CA LEU A 1121 -5.63 -19.65 51.14
C LEU A 1121 -5.77 -20.92 50.31
N VAL A 1122 -6.64 -21.83 50.75
CA VAL A 1122 -6.85 -23.12 50.06
C VAL A 1122 -8.16 -23.13 49.29
N GLU A 1123 -9.17 -22.40 49.76
CA GLU A 1123 -10.50 -22.36 49.15
C GLU A 1123 -11.15 -20.99 49.43
N LYS A 1124 -11.66 -20.33 48.38
CA LYS A 1124 -12.39 -19.05 48.47
C LYS A 1124 -13.80 -19.27 48.99
#